data_AF-A0A4R5WHN8-F1
#
_entry.id   AF-A0A4R5WHN8-F1
#
_cell.length_a   1.000
_cell.length_b   1.000
_cell.length_c   1.000
_cell.angle_alpha   90.00
_cell.angle_beta   90.00
_cell.angle_gamma   90.00
#
_symmetry.space_group_name_H-M   'P 1'
#
loop_
_entity.id
_entity.type
_entity.pdbx_description
1 polymer ?
#
loop_
_entity_poly.entity_id
_entity_poly.type
_entity_poly.pdbx_seq_one_letter_code
_entity_poly.pdbx_strand_id
1 'polypeptide(L)'
;MIDDSPGVPLGSWLADMSDAQLVQLLSVRPDLTQPPPATLSALAARAQSRQSVKAATDDLDFLQLAVLDALLTLQATTIAVPTGALFKLLAGRANKKVVTSALDELRTRGLVWGADTVRVVSEAASVLPWYPGQVTVEDPDADGIAAKLAAIDTPQRDLLERLADGSPIGRTKDAAPGTAPDRPVPQLIAAGLLRPIDDETVILPRLVGQVLRGQAPGPTTLTPPAPSTPVLDGKDVDAAAAGSAIDLLREVELVLETLSTTPVPELRSGGLGVRDAKRLTKVTGIDESRLSLILELCASATLIASGIPDSDDYDDGPYWAPTVAADRFIESSAATRWHLLATTWLDLPCRPGLVGKRGPDGKPYAALTNALYSSAAPLDRRLLLTVLAELPPGGTMDTATASAAMLWRRPRWTARLQPEPTDELLTEAHALGMIGRGALAGPIRMLLAGAPEEDVVTAMAAALPDPIDHFLLQADLTVVVPGPLERDLADQLATVADIESAGAATVYRISEQSIRRALDTGRTASEIHTLFARHSKTPVPQGLTYLIDDVARRHGQLRVGMAASFIRCEDPALLAQALASPTLEQLSLRALAPTVAVSPAPIADVLAGLRTAGFAPAAEDWSGTIVDLRPLGARVSTPIHRRTFRHPQAPNEKTLGAIVAVLRQTGRGGNGERLDPAAAISLLTDAAVTQSSVVIGYVDAAGVATQRVVAPVNVRGGQLTAYDPAAGRVREFAIHRVTSVVAPE
;
A
#
# COMPACT_ATOMS: atom_id res chain seq x y z
N MET A 1 17.38 49.16 8.54
CA MET A 1 17.25 49.03 10.01
C MET A 1 16.04 48.17 10.27
N ILE A 2 16.23 47.00 10.88
CA ILE A 2 15.12 46.16 11.35
C ILE A 2 14.78 46.70 12.75
N ASP A 3 13.51 47.02 12.97
CA ASP A 3 13.00 47.43 14.28
C ASP A 3 13.03 46.20 15.20
N ASP A 4 13.68 46.33 16.37
CA ASP A 4 13.95 45.22 17.30
C ASP A 4 12.71 44.86 18.17
N SER A 5 11.53 45.32 17.74
CA SER A 5 10.27 45.09 18.43
C SER A 5 9.85 43.61 18.40
N PRO A 6 9.42 43.01 19.52
CA PRO A 6 9.15 41.57 19.66
C PRO A 6 7.92 41.04 18.89
N GLY A 7 7.23 41.87 18.10
CA GLY A 7 6.08 41.47 17.29
C GLY A 7 4.85 41.01 18.09
N VAL A 8 3.75 40.71 17.39
CA VAL A 8 2.52 40.19 17.99
C VAL A 8 2.73 38.72 18.38
N PRO A 9 2.32 38.23 19.57
CA PRO A 9 2.37 36.80 19.90
C PRO A 9 1.35 35.96 19.09
N LEU A 10 1.66 34.69 18.82
CA LEU A 10 0.75 33.81 18.05
C LEU A 10 -0.66 33.72 18.65
N GLY A 11 -0.78 33.63 19.98
CA GLY A 11 -2.08 33.52 20.65
C GLY A 11 -2.99 34.72 20.40
N SER A 12 -2.43 35.94 20.37
CA SER A 12 -3.18 37.16 20.04
C SER A 12 -3.59 37.16 18.56
N TRP A 13 -2.69 36.74 17.67
CA TRP A 13 -3.00 36.64 16.25
C TRP A 13 -4.12 35.62 15.95
N LEU A 14 -4.12 34.47 16.62
CA LEU A 14 -5.20 33.49 16.52
C LEU A 14 -6.54 34.02 17.06
N ALA A 15 -6.51 34.89 18.07
CA ALA A 15 -7.73 35.51 18.60
C ALA A 15 -8.36 36.49 17.60
N ASP A 16 -7.54 37.16 16.79
CA ASP A 16 -7.99 38.12 15.77
C ASP A 16 -8.42 37.46 14.45
N MET A 17 -8.06 36.19 14.21
CA MET A 17 -8.52 35.43 13.04
C MET A 17 -10.05 35.32 13.04
N SER A 18 -10.66 35.20 11.87
CA SER A 18 -12.07 34.81 11.73
C SER A 18 -12.28 33.32 12.02
N ASP A 19 -13.52 32.91 12.27
CA ASP A 19 -13.85 31.50 12.52
C ASP A 19 -13.54 30.62 11.30
N ALA A 20 -13.80 31.11 10.09
CA ALA A 20 -13.43 30.43 8.84
C ALA A 20 -11.90 30.19 8.74
N GLN A 21 -11.09 31.19 9.13
CA GLN A 21 -9.64 31.06 9.15
C GLN A 21 -9.15 30.05 10.20
N LEU A 22 -9.80 29.98 11.37
CA LEU A 22 -9.48 28.97 12.38
C LEU A 22 -9.89 27.56 11.93
N VAL A 23 -11.05 27.40 11.28
CA VAL A 23 -11.46 26.13 10.66
C VAL A 23 -10.43 25.69 9.62
N GLN A 24 -9.99 26.60 8.75
CA GLN A 24 -8.96 26.32 7.75
C GLN A 24 -7.62 25.92 8.39
N LEU A 25 -7.19 26.58 9.47
CA LEU A 25 -6.00 26.18 10.22
C LEU A 25 -6.14 24.75 10.74
N LEU A 26 -7.26 24.41 11.37
CA LEU A 26 -7.48 23.08 11.94
C LEU A 26 -7.66 21.99 10.86
N SER A 27 -8.15 22.34 9.67
CA SER A 27 -8.27 21.39 8.55
C SER A 27 -6.90 21.02 7.97
N VAL A 28 -5.98 21.98 7.84
CA VAL A 28 -4.60 21.73 7.38
C VAL A 28 -3.66 21.27 8.50
N ARG A 29 -4.12 21.31 9.76
CA ARG A 29 -3.39 20.83 10.95
C ARG A 29 -4.27 19.88 11.80
N PRO A 30 -4.63 18.68 11.30
CA PRO A 30 -5.45 17.73 12.05
C PRO A 30 -4.83 17.33 13.39
N ASP A 31 -3.50 17.38 13.51
CA ASP A 31 -2.75 17.14 14.74
C ASP A 31 -3.14 18.10 15.88
N LEU A 32 -3.65 19.29 15.57
CA LEU A 32 -4.13 20.25 16.57
C LEU A 32 -5.47 19.86 17.17
N THR A 33 -6.23 18.96 16.52
CA THR A 33 -7.59 18.57 16.91
C THR A 33 -7.65 17.31 17.76
N GLN A 34 -6.51 16.63 17.98
CA GLN A 34 -6.47 15.35 18.69
C GLN A 34 -5.48 15.36 19.87
N PRO A 35 -5.95 15.57 21.12
CA PRO A 35 -7.33 15.91 21.51
C PRO A 35 -7.68 17.37 21.20
N PRO A 36 -8.97 17.75 21.09
CA PRO A 36 -9.36 19.13 20.81
C PRO A 36 -8.82 20.11 21.87
N PRO A 37 -8.33 21.30 21.47
CA PRO A 37 -7.85 22.30 22.43
C PRO A 37 -9.03 22.96 23.15
N ALA A 38 -8.85 23.26 24.44
CA ALA A 38 -9.90 23.90 25.25
C ALA A 38 -9.94 25.43 25.12
N THR A 39 -8.81 26.05 24.75
CA THR A 39 -8.66 27.51 24.64
C THR A 39 -7.75 27.87 23.47
N LEU A 40 -7.87 29.11 22.97
CA LEU A 40 -6.96 29.64 21.94
C LEU A 40 -5.49 29.68 22.41
N SER A 41 -5.25 29.89 23.71
CA SER A 41 -3.91 29.83 24.29
C SER A 41 -3.33 28.40 24.26
N ALA A 42 -4.15 27.39 24.57
CA ALA A 42 -3.76 25.99 24.47
C ALA A 42 -3.52 25.57 23.02
N LEU A 43 -4.34 26.05 22.09
CA LEU A 43 -4.13 25.89 20.65
C LEU A 43 -2.80 26.50 20.22
N ALA A 44 -2.51 27.76 20.62
CA ALA A 44 -1.25 28.44 20.30
C ALA A 44 -0.03 27.71 20.86
N ALA A 45 -0.09 27.25 22.11
CA ALA A 45 1.00 26.48 22.73
C ALA A 45 1.23 25.15 22.01
N ARG A 46 0.16 24.44 21.63
CA ARG A 46 0.25 23.19 20.88
C ARG A 46 0.81 23.41 19.48
N ALA A 47 0.32 24.43 18.77
CA ALA A 47 0.77 24.78 17.42
C ALA A 47 2.26 25.10 17.36
N GLN A 48 2.83 25.62 18.44
CA GLN A 48 4.26 25.92 18.58
C GLN A 48 5.10 24.74 19.10
N SER A 49 4.47 23.65 19.55
CA SER A 49 5.21 22.48 20.03
C SER A 49 5.98 21.81 18.89
N ARG A 50 7.19 21.32 19.20
CA ARG A 50 8.08 20.70 18.20
C ARG A 50 7.40 19.58 17.40
N GLN A 51 6.60 18.73 18.04
CA GLN A 51 5.89 17.63 17.38
C GLN A 51 4.85 18.16 16.37
N SER A 52 4.12 19.20 16.73
CA SER A 52 3.08 19.79 15.90
C SER A 52 3.68 20.59 14.74
N VAL A 53 4.78 21.31 14.97
CA VAL A 53 5.56 21.99 13.93
C VAL A 53 6.20 20.98 12.97
N LYS A 54 6.67 19.83 13.47
CA LYS A 54 7.15 18.72 12.63
C LYS A 54 6.03 18.20 11.71
N ALA A 55 4.87 17.86 12.26
CA ALA A 55 3.72 17.41 11.47
C ALA A 55 3.31 18.44 10.39
N ALA A 56 3.25 19.73 10.77
CA ALA A 56 2.88 20.82 9.88
C ALA A 56 3.84 21.03 8.70
N THR A 57 5.12 20.71 8.91
CA THR A 57 6.19 20.92 7.92
C THR A 57 6.45 19.68 7.06
N ASP A 58 5.90 18.52 7.40
CA ASP A 58 6.06 17.29 6.61
C ASP A 58 5.40 17.41 5.22
N ASP A 59 4.31 18.17 5.10
CA ASP A 59 3.60 18.39 3.84
C ASP A 59 4.07 19.62 3.04
N LEU A 60 5.07 20.34 3.53
CA LEU A 60 5.58 21.53 2.85
C LEU A 60 6.51 21.17 1.70
N ASP A 61 6.36 21.88 0.59
CA ASP A 61 7.25 21.80 -0.55
C ASP A 61 8.55 22.59 -0.33
N PHE A 62 9.45 22.50 -1.31
CA PHE A 62 10.75 23.15 -1.24
C PHE A 62 10.66 24.67 -1.19
N LEU A 63 9.71 25.29 -1.90
CA LEU A 63 9.52 26.74 -1.88
C LEU A 63 9.10 27.21 -0.49
N GLN A 64 8.11 26.56 0.13
CA GLN A 64 7.63 26.92 1.46
C GLN A 64 8.72 26.74 2.52
N LEU A 65 9.49 25.64 2.46
CA LEU A 65 10.63 25.43 3.37
C LEU A 65 11.77 26.42 3.11
N ALA A 66 12.00 26.84 1.86
CA ALA A 66 12.97 27.89 1.54
C ALA A 66 12.53 29.27 2.05
N VAL A 67 11.24 29.59 2.04
CA VAL A 67 10.71 30.81 2.66
C VAL A 67 10.89 30.77 4.18
N LEU A 68 10.67 29.62 4.83
CA LEU A 68 11.01 29.46 6.26
C LEU A 68 12.51 29.62 6.52
N ASP A 69 13.37 29.02 5.69
CA ASP A 69 14.83 29.19 5.74
C ASP A 69 15.24 30.66 5.65
N ALA A 70 14.61 31.41 4.75
CA ALA A 70 14.86 32.85 4.54
C ALA A 70 14.47 33.66 5.77
N LEU A 71 13.28 33.40 6.32
CA LEU A 71 12.79 34.08 7.52
C LEU A 71 13.65 33.76 8.75
N LEU A 72 14.12 32.52 8.89
CA LEU A 72 15.05 32.13 9.95
C LEU A 72 16.41 32.81 9.80
N THR A 73 16.91 32.93 8.57
CA THR A 73 18.14 33.68 8.26
C THR A 73 17.99 35.17 8.62
N LEU A 74 16.79 35.72 8.48
CA LEU A 74 16.43 37.08 8.91
C LEU A 74 16.05 37.17 10.41
N GLN A 75 16.22 36.09 11.18
CA GLN A 75 15.96 36.04 12.62
C GLN A 75 14.48 36.24 13.02
N ALA A 76 13.52 35.85 12.17
CA ALA A 76 12.09 36.03 12.42
C ALA A 76 11.52 35.26 13.64
N THR A 77 12.33 34.42 14.29
CA THR A 77 12.00 33.78 15.57
C THR A 77 12.20 34.70 16.77
N THR A 78 13.11 35.68 16.69
CA THR A 78 13.44 36.63 17.76
C THR A 78 12.87 38.02 17.52
N ILE A 79 12.85 38.49 16.26
CA ILE A 79 12.41 39.84 15.88
C ILE A 79 11.30 39.81 14.82
N ALA A 80 10.50 40.88 14.73
CA ALA A 80 9.49 41.01 13.67
C ALA A 80 10.15 41.43 12.35
N VAL A 81 10.09 40.58 11.33
CA VAL A 81 10.79 40.80 10.06
C VAL A 81 9.86 41.44 9.03
N PRO A 82 10.20 42.60 8.42
CA PRO A 82 9.41 43.17 7.33
C PRO A 82 9.38 42.25 6.11
N THR A 83 8.21 42.04 5.51
CA THR A 83 8.06 41.22 4.28
C THR A 83 8.93 41.71 3.13
N GLY A 84 9.21 43.02 3.05
CA GLY A 84 10.16 43.60 2.10
C GLY A 84 11.58 43.04 2.20
N ALA A 85 12.05 42.69 3.40
CA ALA A 85 13.37 42.09 3.60
C ALA A 85 13.42 40.64 3.06
N LEU A 86 12.33 39.88 3.26
CA LEU A 86 12.16 38.54 2.68
C LEU A 86 12.20 38.59 1.15
N PHE A 87 11.45 39.51 0.53
CA PHE A 87 11.44 39.66 -0.93
C PHE A 87 12.81 40.07 -1.49
N LYS A 88 13.56 40.90 -0.76
CA LYS A 88 14.91 41.29 -1.14
C LYS A 88 15.87 40.10 -1.08
N LEU A 89 15.76 39.25 -0.06
CA LEU A 89 16.63 38.07 0.11
C LEU A 89 16.39 37.01 -0.98
N LEU A 90 15.14 36.84 -1.43
CA LEU A 90 14.77 35.86 -2.47
C LEU A 90 14.75 36.45 -3.89
N ALA A 91 15.18 37.70 -4.05
CA ALA A 91 15.19 38.39 -5.34
C ALA A 91 16.05 37.62 -6.36
N GLY A 92 15.54 37.47 -7.58
CA GLY A 92 16.20 36.71 -8.66
C GLY A 92 15.97 35.20 -8.62
N ARG A 93 15.49 34.63 -7.51
CA ARG A 93 15.21 33.18 -7.38
C ARG A 93 13.72 32.85 -7.44
N ALA A 94 12.87 33.73 -6.95
CA ALA A 94 11.41 33.63 -7.06
C ALA A 94 10.81 35.03 -7.18
N ASN A 95 9.68 35.13 -7.88
CA ASN A 95 8.96 36.40 -7.98
C ASN A 95 8.14 36.69 -6.71
N LYS A 96 7.82 37.97 -6.48
CA LYS A 96 7.10 38.42 -5.27
C LYS A 96 5.75 37.72 -5.08
N LYS A 97 5.00 37.45 -6.16
CA LYS A 97 3.68 36.82 -6.09
C LYS A 97 3.78 35.38 -5.58
N VAL A 98 4.74 34.61 -6.08
CA VAL A 98 5.01 33.22 -5.66
C VAL A 98 5.44 33.17 -4.19
N VAL A 99 6.36 34.05 -3.77
CA VAL A 99 6.78 34.13 -2.36
C VAL A 99 5.62 34.55 -1.45
N THR A 100 4.75 35.45 -1.89
CA THR A 100 3.56 35.86 -1.11
C THR A 100 2.59 34.70 -0.93
N SER A 101 2.32 33.92 -1.99
CA SER A 101 1.47 32.73 -1.92
C SER A 101 2.02 31.70 -0.91
N ALA A 102 3.32 31.40 -0.98
CA ALA A 102 3.96 30.48 -0.04
C ALA A 102 3.91 31.02 1.40
N LEU A 103 4.09 32.33 1.59
CA LEU A 103 3.96 32.97 2.90
C LEU A 103 2.52 32.86 3.47
N ASP A 104 1.50 33.00 2.62
CA ASP A 104 0.10 32.87 3.01
C ASP A 104 -0.28 31.43 3.36
N GLU A 105 0.30 30.44 2.69
CA GLU A 105 0.16 29.02 3.04
C GLU A 105 0.81 28.71 4.40
N LEU A 106 1.99 29.29 4.66
CA LEU A 106 2.65 29.18 5.97
C LEU A 106 1.84 29.86 7.09
N ARG A 107 1.16 30.98 6.79
CA ARG A 107 0.21 31.63 7.70
C ARG A 107 -1.01 30.76 7.98
N THR A 108 -1.59 30.18 6.94
CA THR A 108 -2.73 29.27 7.05
C THR A 108 -2.42 28.09 7.97
N ARG A 109 -1.17 27.59 7.94
CA ARG A 109 -0.69 26.50 8.81
C ARG A 109 -0.25 26.95 10.21
N GLY A 110 -0.29 28.24 10.52
CA GLY A 110 0.14 28.82 11.79
C GLY A 110 1.65 28.69 12.05
N LEU A 111 2.46 28.51 11.00
CA LEU A 111 3.93 28.44 11.09
C LEU A 111 4.58 29.82 11.03
N VAL A 112 3.90 30.75 10.37
CA VAL A 112 4.25 32.16 10.26
C VAL A 112 3.03 33.00 10.62
N TRP A 113 3.20 34.17 11.21
CA TRP A 113 2.08 35.07 11.49
C TRP A 113 2.48 36.55 11.41
N GLY A 114 1.48 37.44 11.33
CA GLY A 114 1.66 38.87 11.10
C GLY A 114 1.42 39.30 9.65
N ALA A 115 1.21 40.60 9.43
CA ALA A 115 0.87 41.20 8.14
C ALA A 115 2.10 41.77 7.41
N ASP A 116 2.43 43.04 7.63
CA ASP A 116 3.58 43.71 7.00
C ASP A 116 4.92 43.28 7.60
N THR A 117 4.91 42.93 8.87
CA THR A 117 5.99 42.27 9.58
C THR A 117 5.53 40.87 9.99
N VAL A 118 6.46 39.91 9.92
CA VAL A 118 6.18 38.49 10.16
C VAL A 118 7.09 37.90 11.21
N ARG A 119 6.54 36.94 11.93
CA ARG A 119 7.21 36.11 12.93
C ARG A 119 7.09 34.64 12.54
N VAL A 120 8.08 33.85 12.93
CA VAL A 120 8.13 32.40 12.69
C VAL A 120 8.05 31.67 14.02
N VAL A 121 7.44 30.48 14.01
CA VAL A 121 7.38 29.59 15.18
C VAL A 121 8.79 29.26 15.67
N SER A 122 9.00 29.30 16.98
CA SER A 122 10.34 29.12 17.60
C SER A 122 11.03 27.82 17.21
N GLU A 123 10.25 26.74 17.03
CA GLU A 123 10.75 25.41 16.67
C GLU A 123 11.02 25.22 15.16
N ALA A 124 10.79 26.22 14.31
CA ALA A 124 10.94 26.06 12.85
C ALA A 124 12.35 25.61 12.43
N ALA A 125 13.40 26.14 13.07
CA ALA A 125 14.77 25.76 12.76
C ALA A 125 15.08 24.30 13.08
N SER A 126 14.43 23.71 14.10
CA SER A 126 14.69 22.34 14.55
C SER A 126 14.01 21.27 13.69
N VAL A 127 13.13 21.68 12.78
CA VAL A 127 12.34 20.79 11.91
C VAL A 127 12.72 20.86 10.43
N LEU A 128 13.46 21.89 9.99
CA LEU A 128 13.99 21.94 8.62
C LEU A 128 14.87 20.70 8.34
N PRO A 129 14.87 20.15 7.12
CA PRO A 129 15.74 19.04 6.77
C PRO A 129 17.20 19.49 6.50
N TRP A 130 17.50 20.76 6.79
CA TRP A 130 18.80 21.41 6.66
C TRP A 130 18.92 22.51 7.72
N TYR A 131 20.11 23.11 7.84
CA TYR A 131 20.33 24.22 8.76
C TYR A 131 19.92 25.57 8.13
N PRO A 132 19.43 26.53 8.94
CA PRO A 132 19.07 27.85 8.44
C PRO A 132 20.17 28.50 7.59
N GLY A 133 19.79 28.96 6.40
CA GLY A 133 20.67 29.62 5.44
C GLY A 133 21.26 28.67 4.39
N GLN A 134 21.15 27.35 4.55
CA GLN A 134 21.69 26.38 3.59
C GLN A 134 20.92 26.33 2.26
N VAL A 135 19.69 26.86 2.21
CA VAL A 135 18.95 26.98 0.96
C VAL A 135 19.01 28.39 0.42
N THR A 136 19.05 29.41 1.29
CA THR A 136 18.90 30.81 0.91
C THR A 136 20.21 31.54 0.66
N VAL A 137 21.26 31.23 1.41
CA VAL A 137 22.59 31.89 1.33
C VAL A 137 23.58 31.09 0.49
N GLU A 138 23.46 29.75 0.46
CA GLU A 138 24.35 28.89 -0.31
C GLU A 138 24.05 29.00 -1.82
N ASP A 139 25.11 29.07 -2.62
CA ASP A 139 25.04 29.04 -4.09
C ASP A 139 24.88 27.59 -4.55
N PRO A 140 23.79 27.25 -5.27
CA PRO A 140 23.47 25.87 -5.58
C PRO A 140 24.21 25.31 -6.81
N ASP A 141 25.47 25.70 -7.06
CA ASP A 141 26.31 25.14 -8.13
C ASP A 141 26.59 23.65 -7.87
N ALA A 142 25.59 22.83 -8.16
CA ALA A 142 25.63 21.37 -8.08
C ALA A 142 26.57 20.81 -9.14
N ASP A 143 26.73 21.54 -10.24
CA ASP A 143 27.61 21.20 -11.34
C ASP A 143 29.07 21.32 -10.87
N GLY A 144 29.78 20.20 -10.90
CA GLY A 144 31.17 20.15 -10.46
C GLY A 144 31.41 19.87 -8.97
N ILE A 145 30.39 19.72 -8.11
CA ILE A 145 30.59 19.22 -6.74
C ILE A 145 31.28 17.85 -6.77
N ALA A 146 30.78 16.93 -7.60
CA ALA A 146 31.37 15.60 -7.77
C ALA A 146 32.84 15.67 -8.24
N ALA A 147 33.16 16.58 -9.16
CA ALA A 147 34.51 16.79 -9.64
C ALA A 147 35.43 17.37 -8.55
N LYS A 148 34.94 18.33 -7.77
CA LYS A 148 35.66 18.92 -6.62
C LYS A 148 35.93 17.84 -5.55
N LEU A 149 34.94 17.00 -5.23
CA LEU A 149 35.09 15.88 -4.30
C LEU A 149 36.03 14.76 -4.80
N ALA A 150 36.22 14.63 -6.11
CA ALA A 150 37.21 13.72 -6.67
C ALA A 150 38.64 14.27 -6.58
N ALA A 151 38.81 15.59 -6.44
CA ALA A 151 40.10 16.27 -6.43
C ALA A 151 40.69 16.51 -5.02
N ILE A 152 39.93 16.24 -3.95
CA ILE A 152 40.41 16.39 -2.57
C ILE A 152 41.26 15.20 -2.11
N ASP A 153 42.13 15.43 -1.13
CA ASP A 153 42.97 14.40 -0.52
C ASP A 153 42.22 13.56 0.56
N THR A 154 42.88 12.52 1.08
CA THR A 154 42.29 11.64 2.09
C THR A 154 41.92 12.37 3.40
N PRO A 155 42.79 13.21 4.01
CA PRO A 155 42.42 13.97 5.21
C PRO A 155 41.21 14.88 5.03
N GLN A 156 41.10 15.55 3.87
CA GLN A 156 39.95 16.38 3.51
C GLN A 156 38.69 15.53 3.38
N ARG A 157 38.77 14.39 2.69
CA ARG A 157 37.64 13.46 2.52
C ARG A 157 37.16 12.91 3.86
N ASP A 158 38.06 12.42 4.70
CA ASP A 158 37.74 11.89 6.03
C ASP A 158 37.08 12.95 6.93
N LEU A 159 37.44 14.23 6.77
CA LEU A 159 36.78 15.33 7.46
C LEU A 159 35.34 15.53 6.96
N LEU A 160 35.15 15.59 5.64
CA LEU A 160 33.82 15.77 5.05
C LEU A 160 32.89 14.59 5.36
N GLU A 161 33.38 13.35 5.30
CA GLU A 161 32.63 12.14 5.65
C GLU A 161 32.18 12.17 7.12
N ARG A 162 33.06 12.56 8.05
CA ARG A 162 32.69 12.74 9.47
C ARG A 162 31.57 13.78 9.67
N LEU A 163 31.58 14.87 8.91
CA LEU A 163 30.51 15.88 8.94
C LEU A 163 29.22 15.38 8.28
N ALA A 164 29.33 14.58 7.23
CA ALA A 164 28.19 14.02 6.50
C ALA A 164 27.45 12.92 7.28
N ASP A 165 28.18 12.12 8.06
CA ASP A 165 27.65 11.05 8.92
C ASP A 165 27.20 11.58 10.29
N GLY A 166 27.83 12.64 10.78
CA GLY A 166 27.55 13.27 12.07
C GLY A 166 26.72 14.55 11.95
N SER A 167 27.21 15.60 12.60
CA SER A 167 26.68 16.96 12.46
C SER A 167 27.35 17.64 11.27
N PRO A 168 26.60 18.29 10.36
CA PRO A 168 27.21 19.06 9.28
C PRO A 168 27.91 20.32 9.81
N ILE A 169 27.72 20.70 11.08
CA ILE A 169 28.46 21.77 11.74
C ILE A 169 29.71 21.20 12.42
N GLY A 170 30.86 21.79 12.10
CA GLY A 170 32.15 21.53 12.75
C GLY A 170 32.70 22.77 13.45
N ARG A 171 33.24 22.61 14.66
CA ARG A 171 33.94 23.68 15.39
C ARG A 171 35.44 23.59 15.15
N THR A 172 36.05 24.67 14.69
CA THR A 172 37.48 24.76 14.42
C THR A 172 37.93 26.22 14.30
N LYS A 173 39.09 26.55 14.87
CA LYS A 173 39.74 27.85 14.69
C LYS A 173 40.29 28.05 13.27
N ASP A 174 40.35 26.98 12.49
CA ASP A 174 40.81 27.05 11.10
C ASP A 174 39.77 27.70 10.16
N ALA A 175 38.58 28.03 10.66
CA ALA A 175 37.55 28.80 9.95
C ALA A 175 37.90 30.30 9.82
N ALA A 176 38.74 30.82 10.73
CA ALA A 176 39.06 32.24 10.80
C ALA A 176 39.76 32.76 9.54
N PRO A 177 39.43 33.98 9.07
CA PRO A 177 40.18 34.64 8.00
C PRO A 177 41.67 34.76 8.33
N GLY A 178 42.54 34.36 7.42
CA GLY A 178 44.00 34.44 7.59
C GLY A 178 44.68 33.20 8.21
N THR A 179 43.93 32.12 8.49
CA THR A 179 44.53 30.80 8.78
C THR A 179 45.37 30.31 7.60
N ALA A 180 46.43 29.55 7.89
CA ALA A 180 47.37 29.03 6.90
C ALA A 180 46.65 28.20 5.80
N PRO A 181 46.84 28.53 4.50
CA PRO A 181 46.06 27.98 3.38
C PRO A 181 46.40 26.53 3.03
N ASP A 182 47.43 25.95 3.66
CA ASP A 182 47.82 24.55 3.54
C ASP A 182 46.98 23.62 4.43
N ARG A 183 46.21 24.17 5.37
CA ARG A 183 45.34 23.38 6.24
C ARG A 183 44.09 22.87 5.49
N PRO A 184 43.55 21.69 5.84
CA PRO A 184 42.39 21.10 5.17
C PRO A 184 41.15 21.99 5.15
N VAL A 185 40.84 22.69 6.25
CA VAL A 185 39.63 23.52 6.36
C VAL A 185 39.67 24.74 5.42
N PRO A 186 40.72 25.58 5.42
CA PRO A 186 40.88 26.65 4.44
C PRO A 186 40.83 26.19 2.97
N GLN A 187 41.42 25.03 2.66
CA GLN A 187 41.39 24.46 1.30
C GLN A 187 39.97 24.06 0.89
N LEU A 188 39.23 23.40 1.78
CA LEU A 188 37.85 23.01 1.55
C LEU A 188 36.92 24.22 1.44
N ILE A 189 37.17 25.29 2.21
CA ILE A 189 36.47 26.57 2.09
C ILE A 189 36.74 27.21 0.72
N ALA A 190 38.01 27.27 0.30
CA ALA A 190 38.39 27.82 -0.99
C ALA A 190 37.80 27.03 -2.17
N ALA A 191 37.64 25.71 -2.02
CA ALA A 191 36.98 24.84 -3.00
C ALA A 191 35.44 24.95 -3.01
N GLY A 192 34.84 25.64 -2.04
CA GLY A 192 33.38 25.71 -1.85
C GLY A 192 32.77 24.41 -1.32
N LEU A 193 33.59 23.51 -0.76
CA LEU A 193 33.14 22.25 -0.14
C LEU A 193 32.83 22.40 1.36
N LEU A 194 33.27 23.51 1.97
CA LEU A 194 32.86 23.96 3.31
C LEU A 194 32.50 25.45 3.27
N ARG A 195 31.60 25.88 4.15
CA ARG A 195 31.23 27.29 4.34
C ARG A 195 31.55 27.74 5.78
N PRO A 196 32.25 28.86 5.99
CA PRO A 196 32.41 29.43 7.32
C PRO A 196 31.08 30.05 7.80
N ILE A 197 30.74 29.81 9.06
CA ILE A 197 29.63 30.48 9.78
C ILE A 197 30.18 31.66 10.57
N ASP A 198 31.26 31.42 11.31
CA ASP A 198 32.02 32.38 12.12
C ASP A 198 33.49 31.93 12.21
N ASP A 199 34.31 32.68 12.95
CA ASP A 199 35.76 32.43 13.06
C ASP A 199 36.11 31.09 13.71
N GLU A 200 35.16 30.41 14.36
CA GLU A 200 35.37 29.12 15.03
C GLU A 200 34.44 28.00 14.53
N THR A 201 33.67 28.25 13.47
CA THR A 201 32.60 27.34 13.03
C THR A 201 32.49 27.26 11.51
N VAL A 202 32.48 26.03 10.99
CA VAL A 202 32.18 25.72 9.59
C VAL A 202 30.93 24.87 9.48
N ILE A 203 30.29 24.90 8.31
CA ILE A 203 29.19 24.03 7.94
C ILE A 203 29.47 23.34 6.61
N LEU A 204 29.13 22.06 6.54
CA LEU A 204 29.08 21.26 5.33
C LEU A 204 27.84 21.68 4.51
N PRO A 205 28.02 22.28 3.31
CA PRO A 205 26.90 22.67 2.46
C PRO A 205 26.00 21.48 2.13
N ARG A 206 24.70 21.73 2.02
CA ARG A 206 23.69 20.66 1.92
C ARG A 206 23.93 19.74 0.71
N LEU A 207 24.18 20.33 -0.45
CA LEU A 207 24.39 19.59 -1.70
C LEU A 207 25.67 18.76 -1.66
N VAL A 208 26.74 19.29 -1.04
CA VAL A 208 28.00 18.56 -0.84
C VAL A 208 27.76 17.30 0.01
N GLY A 209 27.04 17.44 1.12
CA GLY A 209 26.67 16.31 1.98
C GLY A 209 25.77 15.28 1.27
N GLN A 210 24.90 15.69 0.35
CA GLN A 210 24.09 14.77 -0.46
C GLN A 210 24.95 13.99 -1.45
N VAL A 211 25.81 14.68 -2.22
CA VAL A 211 26.70 14.02 -3.20
C VAL A 211 27.68 13.09 -2.51
N LEU A 212 28.22 13.45 -1.34
CA LEU A 212 29.08 12.58 -0.53
C LEU A 212 28.39 11.27 -0.13
N ARG A 213 27.08 11.30 0.15
CA ARG A 213 26.28 10.09 0.46
C ARG A 213 25.81 9.33 -0.78
N GLY A 214 26.29 9.69 -1.98
CA GLY A 214 25.85 9.10 -3.25
C GLY A 214 24.40 9.41 -3.62
N GLN A 215 23.81 10.46 -3.02
CA GLN A 215 22.44 10.88 -3.30
C GLN A 215 22.41 11.83 -4.49
N ALA A 216 21.30 11.80 -5.23
CA ALA A 216 21.01 12.84 -6.21
C ALA A 216 20.90 14.19 -5.48
N PRO A 217 21.59 15.26 -5.97
CA PRO A 217 21.51 16.57 -5.35
C PRO A 217 20.06 17.08 -5.42
N GLY A 218 19.46 17.30 -4.25
CA GLY A 218 18.05 17.64 -4.09
C GLY A 218 17.81 19.15 -4.16
N PRO A 219 16.55 19.57 -4.40
CA PRO A 219 16.19 20.72 -5.23
C PRO A 219 17.03 21.99 -5.01
N THR A 220 17.37 22.66 -6.10
CA THR A 220 18.18 23.89 -6.13
C THR A 220 17.36 25.12 -6.52
N THR A 221 16.29 24.91 -7.27
CA THR A 221 15.38 25.94 -7.78
C THR A 221 14.12 26.05 -6.92
N LEU A 222 13.63 27.28 -6.74
CA LEU A 222 12.40 27.56 -5.99
C LEU A 222 11.12 27.35 -6.81
N THR A 223 11.27 26.81 -8.02
CA THR A 223 10.18 26.42 -8.92
C THR A 223 10.18 24.91 -9.05
N PRO A 224 9.00 24.28 -9.16
CA PRO A 224 8.93 22.84 -9.34
C PRO A 224 9.69 22.43 -10.62
N PRO A 225 10.31 21.24 -10.65
CA PRO A 225 10.93 20.71 -11.86
C PRO A 225 9.90 20.68 -12.99
N ALA A 226 10.31 21.13 -14.19
CA ALA A 226 9.47 20.98 -15.36
C ALA A 226 9.32 19.48 -15.69
N PRO A 227 8.12 19.00 -16.03
CA PRO A 227 7.97 17.63 -16.48
C PRO A 227 8.83 17.43 -17.73
N SER A 228 9.58 16.34 -17.78
CA SER A 228 10.08 15.81 -19.03
C SER A 228 8.87 15.27 -19.80
N THR A 229 8.99 15.09 -21.11
CA THR A 229 8.21 14.13 -21.91
C THR A 229 6.83 14.52 -22.51
N PRO A 230 6.49 13.90 -23.67
CA PRO A 230 5.30 14.19 -24.47
C PRO A 230 3.97 13.81 -23.79
N VAL A 231 2.87 14.32 -24.36
CA VAL A 231 1.51 13.92 -24.02
C VAL A 231 1.08 12.80 -24.96
N LEU A 232 0.82 11.61 -24.41
CA LEU A 232 0.30 10.45 -25.13
C LEU A 232 -1.23 10.51 -25.28
N ASP A 233 -1.78 9.72 -26.20
CA ASP A 233 -3.24 9.52 -26.27
C ASP A 233 -3.73 8.75 -25.02
N GLY A 234 -4.77 9.26 -24.38
CA GLY A 234 -5.30 8.66 -23.14
C GLY A 234 -5.78 7.22 -23.32
N LYS A 235 -6.33 6.86 -24.49
CA LYS A 235 -6.79 5.48 -24.76
C LYS A 235 -5.62 4.51 -24.86
N ASP A 236 -4.50 4.94 -25.46
CA ASP A 236 -3.30 4.11 -25.54
C ASP A 236 -2.67 3.87 -24.16
N VAL A 237 -2.72 4.89 -23.29
CA VAL A 237 -2.28 4.78 -21.90
C VAL A 237 -3.17 3.79 -21.13
N ASP A 238 -4.47 3.95 -21.23
CA ASP A 238 -5.44 3.10 -20.54
C ASP A 238 -5.37 1.64 -21.03
N ALA A 239 -5.23 1.41 -22.34
CA ALA A 239 -5.06 0.07 -22.89
C ALA A 239 -3.76 -0.60 -22.42
N ALA A 240 -2.65 0.14 -22.34
CA ALA A 240 -1.39 -0.38 -21.83
C ALA A 240 -1.47 -0.73 -20.34
N ALA A 241 -2.12 0.13 -19.54
CA ALA A 241 -2.36 -0.12 -18.12
C ALA A 241 -3.27 -1.34 -17.89
N ALA A 242 -4.33 -1.48 -18.70
CA ALA A 242 -5.22 -2.63 -18.68
C ALA A 242 -4.49 -3.94 -19.01
N GLY A 243 -3.55 -3.92 -19.96
CA GLY A 243 -2.68 -5.07 -20.26
C GLY A 243 -1.88 -5.53 -19.03
N SER A 244 -1.22 -4.62 -18.33
CA SER A 244 -0.49 -4.93 -17.09
C SER A 244 -1.40 -5.47 -15.98
N ALA A 245 -2.64 -4.96 -15.88
CA ALA A 245 -3.63 -5.45 -14.95
C ALA A 245 -4.07 -6.90 -15.27
N ILE A 246 -4.27 -7.25 -16.55
CA ILE A 246 -4.60 -8.61 -16.98
C ILE A 246 -3.48 -9.58 -16.60
N ASP A 247 -2.23 -9.21 -16.88
CA ASP A 247 -1.07 -10.04 -16.52
C ASP A 247 -0.98 -10.27 -15.02
N LEU A 248 -1.21 -9.21 -14.21
CA LEU A 248 -1.24 -9.33 -12.75
C LEU A 248 -2.32 -10.28 -12.27
N LEU A 249 -3.55 -10.15 -12.78
CA LEU A 249 -4.67 -10.99 -12.35
C LEU A 249 -4.42 -12.46 -12.64
N ARG A 250 -3.89 -12.78 -13.84
CA ARG A 250 -3.49 -14.14 -14.22
C ARG A 250 -2.44 -14.71 -13.26
N GLU A 251 -1.42 -13.92 -12.93
CA GLU A 251 -0.34 -14.35 -12.04
C GLU A 251 -0.80 -14.52 -10.59
N VAL A 252 -1.71 -13.68 -10.12
CA VAL A 252 -2.37 -13.83 -8.81
C VAL A 252 -3.14 -15.14 -8.75
N GLU A 253 -3.96 -15.45 -9.76
CA GLU A 253 -4.70 -16.71 -9.85
C GLU A 253 -3.76 -17.92 -9.82
N LEU A 254 -2.67 -17.89 -10.60
CA LEU A 254 -1.65 -18.94 -10.61
C LEU A 254 -0.99 -19.14 -9.24
N VAL A 255 -0.69 -18.06 -8.52
CA VAL A 255 -0.13 -18.13 -7.17
C VAL A 255 -1.13 -18.73 -6.19
N LEU A 256 -2.40 -18.33 -6.27
CA LEU A 256 -3.47 -18.88 -5.42
C LEU A 256 -3.67 -20.38 -5.67
N GLU A 257 -3.72 -20.80 -6.93
CA GLU A 257 -3.80 -22.21 -7.31
C GLU A 257 -2.59 -23.01 -6.80
N THR A 258 -1.38 -22.48 -7.01
CA THR A 258 -0.14 -23.14 -6.55
C THR A 258 -0.10 -23.32 -5.04
N LEU A 259 -0.49 -22.29 -4.27
CA LEU A 259 -0.54 -22.36 -2.81
C LEU A 259 -1.71 -23.23 -2.30
N SER A 260 -2.80 -23.31 -3.06
CA SER A 260 -3.92 -24.23 -2.77
C SER A 260 -3.47 -25.68 -2.90
N THR A 261 -2.64 -26.01 -3.89
CA THR A 261 -2.14 -27.37 -4.11
C THR A 261 -0.95 -27.70 -3.21
N THR A 262 -0.08 -26.73 -2.93
CA THR A 262 1.13 -26.93 -2.13
C THR A 262 1.36 -25.71 -1.22
N PRO A 263 0.68 -25.66 -0.06
CA PRO A 263 0.94 -24.68 0.98
C PRO A 263 2.42 -24.62 1.36
N VAL A 264 2.86 -23.45 1.79
CA VAL A 264 4.27 -23.23 2.13
C VAL A 264 4.41 -22.95 3.62
N PRO A 265 5.26 -23.69 4.36
CA PRO A 265 5.42 -23.46 5.79
C PRO A 265 5.92 -22.05 6.07
N GLU A 266 5.37 -21.41 7.11
CA GLU A 266 5.85 -20.11 7.59
C GLU A 266 7.15 -20.28 8.38
N LEU A 267 8.10 -19.36 8.19
CA LEU A 267 9.30 -19.32 9.02
C LEU A 267 8.98 -18.93 10.46
N ARG A 268 9.78 -19.40 11.43
CA ARG A 268 9.69 -18.94 12.84
C ARG A 268 9.85 -17.42 13.00
N SER A 269 10.57 -16.78 12.09
CA SER A 269 10.76 -15.33 12.03
C SER A 269 9.60 -14.58 11.34
N GLY A 270 8.57 -15.31 10.90
CA GLY A 270 7.55 -14.84 9.98
C GLY A 270 8.00 -14.87 8.52
N GLY A 271 7.03 -14.96 7.61
CA GLY A 271 7.22 -14.88 6.17
C GLY A 271 7.70 -16.18 5.52
N LEU A 272 8.29 -16.07 4.32
CA LEU A 272 8.68 -17.19 3.45
C LEU A 272 10.19 -17.47 3.47
N GLY A 273 10.54 -18.76 3.46
CA GLY A 273 11.93 -19.22 3.28
C GLY A 273 12.48 -18.91 1.88
N VAL A 274 13.76 -18.55 1.78
CA VAL A 274 14.44 -18.30 0.48
C VAL A 274 14.34 -19.52 -0.46
N ARG A 275 14.38 -20.74 0.09
CA ARG A 275 14.23 -21.97 -0.70
C ARG A 275 12.82 -22.12 -1.25
N ASP A 276 11.81 -21.83 -0.44
CA ASP A 276 10.42 -21.94 -0.85
C ASP A 276 10.03 -20.83 -1.83
N ALA A 277 10.53 -19.61 -1.64
CA ALA A 277 10.39 -18.53 -2.61
C ALA A 277 10.98 -18.91 -3.98
N LYS A 278 12.20 -19.46 -4.01
CA LYS A 278 12.81 -19.97 -5.26
C LYS A 278 12.03 -21.13 -5.88
N ARG A 279 11.44 -21.99 -5.05
CA ARG A 279 10.57 -23.08 -5.54
C ARG A 279 9.31 -22.49 -6.18
N LEU A 280 8.65 -21.53 -5.55
CA LEU A 280 7.48 -20.84 -6.09
C LEU A 280 7.82 -20.17 -7.43
N THR A 281 8.89 -19.37 -7.51
CA THR A 281 9.37 -18.78 -8.77
C THR A 281 9.57 -19.82 -9.87
N LYS A 282 10.16 -20.98 -9.55
CA LYS A 282 10.38 -22.04 -10.53
C LYS A 282 9.07 -22.70 -11.00
N VAL A 283 8.11 -22.88 -10.09
CA VAL A 283 6.82 -23.54 -10.39
C VAL A 283 5.89 -22.61 -11.15
N THR A 284 5.80 -21.35 -10.75
CA THR A 284 4.90 -20.37 -11.39
C THR A 284 5.51 -19.73 -12.63
N GLY A 285 6.84 -19.77 -12.78
CA GLY A 285 7.56 -19.05 -13.84
C GLY A 285 7.62 -17.53 -13.63
N ILE A 286 7.15 -17.03 -12.48
CA ILE A 286 7.11 -15.60 -12.14
C ILE A 286 8.46 -15.20 -11.52
N ASP A 287 9.05 -14.09 -11.98
CA ASP A 287 10.31 -13.58 -11.42
C ASP A 287 10.17 -13.24 -9.92
N GLU A 288 11.28 -13.26 -9.20
CA GLU A 288 11.29 -13.11 -7.74
C GLU A 288 10.71 -11.76 -7.27
N SER A 289 10.94 -10.67 -8.02
CA SER A 289 10.46 -9.34 -7.65
C SER A 289 8.94 -9.21 -7.83
N ARG A 290 8.44 -9.69 -8.97
CA ARG A 290 7.00 -9.73 -9.29
C ARG A 290 6.24 -10.68 -8.36
N LEU A 291 6.80 -11.86 -8.09
CA LEU A 291 6.21 -12.82 -7.15
C LEU A 291 6.11 -12.24 -5.74
N SER A 292 7.15 -11.53 -5.29
CA SER A 292 7.15 -10.88 -3.97
C SER A 292 6.06 -9.83 -3.86
N LEU A 293 5.89 -8.97 -4.88
CA LEU A 293 4.79 -8.02 -4.95
C LEU A 293 3.42 -8.72 -4.88
N ILE A 294 3.23 -9.78 -5.66
CA ILE A 294 1.97 -10.55 -5.69
C ILE A 294 1.68 -11.15 -4.30
N LEU A 295 2.67 -11.75 -3.65
CA LEU A 295 2.49 -12.34 -2.32
C LEU A 295 2.08 -11.30 -1.28
N GLU A 296 2.76 -10.15 -1.24
CA GLU A 296 2.43 -9.04 -0.32
C GLU A 296 1.02 -8.49 -0.57
N LEU A 297 0.62 -8.34 -1.85
CA LEU A 297 -0.73 -7.93 -2.22
C LEU A 297 -1.77 -8.95 -1.79
N CYS A 298 -1.56 -10.24 -2.11
CA CYS A 298 -2.47 -11.30 -1.73
C CYS A 298 -2.63 -11.40 -0.21
N ALA A 299 -1.54 -11.25 0.56
CA ALA A 299 -1.60 -11.29 2.02
C ALA A 299 -2.34 -10.07 2.58
N SER A 300 -2.05 -8.87 2.07
CA SER A 300 -2.70 -7.63 2.51
C SER A 300 -4.18 -7.55 2.10
N ALA A 301 -4.54 -8.14 0.96
CA ALA A 301 -5.93 -8.29 0.50
C ALA A 301 -6.65 -9.49 1.17
N THR A 302 -5.98 -10.20 2.08
CA THR A 302 -6.49 -11.41 2.77
C THR A 302 -6.85 -12.57 1.85
N LEU A 303 -6.34 -12.59 0.62
CA LEU A 303 -6.48 -13.70 -0.33
C LEU A 303 -5.61 -14.89 0.08
N ILE A 304 -4.46 -14.64 0.71
CA ILE A 304 -3.65 -15.65 1.41
C ILE A 304 -3.49 -15.25 2.88
N ALA A 305 -3.24 -16.23 3.74
CA ALA A 305 -2.86 -16.00 5.13
C ALA A 305 -1.93 -17.10 5.64
N SER A 306 -1.27 -16.82 6.76
CA SER A 306 -0.60 -17.85 7.54
C SER A 306 -1.60 -18.48 8.53
N GLY A 307 -1.73 -19.79 8.52
CA GLY A 307 -2.62 -20.54 9.40
C GLY A 307 -2.42 -22.04 9.27
N ILE A 308 -3.19 -22.82 10.03
CA ILE A 308 -3.21 -24.27 9.89
C ILE A 308 -4.14 -24.62 8.74
N PRO A 309 -3.67 -25.31 7.67
CA PRO A 309 -4.52 -25.77 6.59
C PRO A 309 -5.68 -26.64 7.09
N ASP A 310 -6.81 -26.61 6.40
CA ASP A 310 -8.00 -27.43 6.66
C ASP A 310 -7.87 -28.90 6.18
N SER A 311 -6.64 -29.41 6.04
CA SER A 311 -6.32 -30.77 5.62
C SER A 311 -5.45 -31.49 6.66
N ASP A 312 -5.73 -32.78 6.90
CA ASP A 312 -4.99 -33.66 7.80
C ASP A 312 -3.57 -34.03 7.28
N ASP A 313 -3.22 -33.63 6.05
CA ASP A 313 -1.92 -33.93 5.42
C ASP A 313 -0.76 -33.07 5.95
N TYR A 314 -1.05 -32.03 6.73
CA TYR A 314 -0.06 -31.07 7.23
C TYR A 314 0.14 -31.20 8.74
N ASP A 315 1.34 -30.85 9.22
CA ASP A 315 1.56 -30.77 10.67
C ASP A 315 0.81 -29.58 11.28
N ASP A 316 0.73 -29.54 12.62
CA ASP A 316 0.07 -28.44 13.37
C ASP A 316 0.79 -27.07 13.24
N GLY A 317 1.75 -26.94 12.31
CA GLY A 317 2.49 -25.73 12.03
C GLY A 317 1.71 -24.73 11.16
N PRO A 318 2.10 -23.44 11.18
CA PRO A 318 1.52 -22.44 10.28
C PRO A 318 2.05 -22.57 8.84
N TYR A 319 1.14 -22.51 7.87
CA TYR A 319 1.40 -22.48 6.44
C TYR A 319 0.76 -21.27 5.78
N TRP A 320 1.44 -20.72 4.80
CA TRP A 320 0.87 -19.80 3.82
C TRP A 320 0.02 -20.58 2.81
N ALA A 321 -1.28 -20.31 2.82
CA ALA A 321 -2.25 -20.88 1.88
C ALA A 321 -3.36 -19.85 1.55
N PRO A 322 -4.16 -20.09 0.49
CA PRO A 322 -5.31 -19.25 0.18
C PRO A 322 -6.36 -19.26 1.30
N THR A 323 -7.08 -18.15 1.45
CA THR A 323 -8.24 -18.08 2.34
C THR A 323 -9.53 -18.25 1.56
N VAL A 324 -10.67 -18.44 2.24
CA VAL A 324 -11.99 -18.46 1.60
C VAL A 324 -12.37 -17.14 0.90
N ALA A 325 -11.63 -16.04 1.15
CA ALA A 325 -11.80 -14.80 0.39
C ALA A 325 -11.23 -14.90 -1.04
N ALA A 326 -10.27 -15.79 -1.28
CA ALA A 326 -9.70 -16.03 -2.60
C ALA A 326 -10.76 -16.53 -3.60
N ASP A 327 -11.68 -17.38 -3.15
CA ASP A 327 -12.71 -17.95 -4.03
C ASP A 327 -13.68 -16.86 -4.53
N ARG A 328 -14.15 -15.99 -3.63
CA ARG A 328 -14.96 -14.82 -3.98
C ARG A 328 -14.23 -13.82 -4.87
N PHE A 329 -12.92 -13.66 -4.64
CA PHE A 329 -12.09 -12.82 -5.49
C PHE A 329 -12.06 -13.39 -6.92
N ILE A 330 -11.78 -14.68 -7.09
CA ILE A 330 -11.73 -15.34 -8.41
C ILE A 330 -13.07 -15.19 -9.15
N GLU A 331 -14.20 -15.30 -8.44
CA GLU A 331 -15.53 -15.17 -9.03
C GLU A 331 -15.91 -13.76 -9.50
N SER A 332 -15.21 -12.72 -9.03
CA SER A 332 -15.48 -11.32 -9.32
C SER A 332 -15.02 -10.90 -10.73
N SER A 333 -15.59 -9.82 -11.27
CA SER A 333 -15.18 -9.28 -12.57
C SER A 333 -13.71 -8.83 -12.57
N ALA A 334 -13.04 -8.83 -13.73
CA ALA A 334 -11.64 -8.40 -13.85
C ALA A 334 -11.40 -6.97 -13.31
N ALA A 335 -12.30 -6.03 -13.62
CA ALA A 335 -12.20 -4.66 -13.12
C ALA A 335 -12.38 -4.56 -11.60
N THR A 336 -13.29 -5.35 -11.01
CA THR A 336 -13.48 -5.43 -9.55
C THR A 336 -12.25 -6.04 -8.85
N ARG A 337 -11.70 -7.12 -9.41
CA ARG A 337 -10.49 -7.77 -8.90
C ARG A 337 -9.29 -6.81 -8.96
N TRP A 338 -9.13 -6.10 -10.08
CA TRP A 338 -8.12 -5.06 -10.22
C TRP A 338 -8.30 -3.94 -9.18
N HIS A 339 -9.52 -3.43 -9.00
CA HIS A 339 -9.79 -2.35 -8.04
C HIS A 339 -9.38 -2.75 -6.61
N LEU A 340 -9.68 -3.99 -6.19
CA LEU A 340 -9.23 -4.53 -4.89
C LEU A 340 -7.70 -4.51 -4.78
N LEU A 341 -6.99 -5.04 -5.77
CA LEU A 341 -5.53 -5.08 -5.74
C LEU A 341 -4.92 -3.68 -5.78
N ALA A 342 -5.50 -2.78 -6.58
CA ALA A 342 -5.04 -1.41 -6.74
C ALA A 342 -5.17 -0.60 -5.44
N THR A 343 -6.33 -0.66 -4.79
CA THR A 343 -6.55 0.00 -3.50
C THR A 343 -5.74 -0.65 -2.37
N THR A 344 -5.59 -1.97 -2.40
CA THR A 344 -4.70 -2.69 -1.46
C THR A 344 -3.26 -2.19 -1.57
N TRP A 345 -2.73 -2.01 -2.78
CA TRP A 345 -1.36 -1.51 -2.99
C TRP A 345 -1.15 -0.08 -2.48
N LEU A 346 -2.13 0.79 -2.70
CA LEU A 346 -2.08 2.17 -2.19
C LEU A 346 -1.93 2.23 -0.67
N ASP A 347 -2.53 1.28 0.04
CA ASP A 347 -2.50 1.19 1.50
C ASP A 347 -1.51 0.16 2.05
N LEU A 348 -0.81 -0.57 1.18
CA LEU A 348 0.09 -1.66 1.53
C LEU A 348 1.22 -1.15 2.43
N PRO A 349 1.27 -1.52 3.73
CA PRO A 349 2.23 -0.94 4.66
C PRO A 349 3.58 -1.66 4.60
N CYS A 350 4.02 -2.09 3.42
CA CYS A 350 5.31 -2.74 3.19
C CYS A 350 5.95 -2.29 1.87
N ARG A 351 7.24 -2.62 1.68
CA ARG A 351 8.05 -2.28 0.50
C ARG A 351 8.50 -3.54 -0.25
N PRO A 352 7.67 -4.12 -1.13
CA PRO A 352 8.02 -5.32 -1.89
C PRO A 352 9.33 -5.21 -2.67
N GLY A 353 9.65 -4.02 -3.22
CA GLY A 353 10.93 -3.75 -3.91
C GLY A 353 12.21 -4.00 -3.09
N LEU A 354 12.12 -4.15 -1.75
CA LEU A 354 13.26 -4.51 -0.91
C LEU A 354 13.55 -6.00 -0.86
N VAL A 355 12.63 -6.88 -1.27
CA VAL A 355 12.83 -8.33 -1.21
C VAL A 355 14.05 -8.73 -2.05
N GLY A 356 14.89 -9.60 -1.49
CA GLY A 356 16.18 -9.99 -2.08
C GLY A 356 17.34 -9.01 -1.80
N LYS A 357 17.07 -7.75 -1.42
CA LYS A 357 18.09 -6.81 -0.94
C LYS A 357 18.50 -7.12 0.49
N ARG A 358 19.66 -6.60 0.91
CA ARG A 358 20.18 -6.76 2.28
C ARG A 358 19.81 -5.56 3.15
N GLY A 359 19.30 -5.85 4.35
CA GLY A 359 19.05 -4.85 5.37
C GLY A 359 20.32 -4.38 6.06
N PRO A 360 20.21 -3.40 6.98
CA PRO A 360 21.34 -2.86 7.74
C PRO A 360 22.10 -3.88 8.59
N ASP A 361 21.45 -4.99 8.96
CA ASP A 361 22.04 -6.12 9.69
C ASP A 361 22.75 -7.13 8.76
N GLY A 362 22.80 -6.84 7.45
CA GLY A 362 23.40 -7.68 6.41
C GLY A 362 22.55 -8.87 5.98
N LYS A 363 21.36 -9.07 6.55
CA LYS A 363 20.44 -10.16 6.20
C LYS A 363 19.54 -9.78 5.03
N PRO A 364 19.17 -10.73 4.15
CA PRO A 364 18.25 -10.46 3.07
C PRO A 364 16.82 -10.24 3.59
N TYR A 365 16.10 -9.32 2.97
CA TYR A 365 14.65 -9.21 3.14
C TYR A 365 13.95 -10.39 2.45
N ALA A 366 13.10 -11.09 3.17
CA ALA A 366 12.26 -12.17 2.64
C ALA A 366 10.83 -11.65 2.38
N ALA A 367 10.08 -12.29 1.49
CA ALA A 367 8.66 -11.99 1.32
C ALA A 367 7.85 -12.36 2.59
N LEU A 368 6.75 -11.65 2.80
CA LEU A 368 5.77 -11.80 3.88
C LEU A 368 6.32 -11.58 5.29
N THR A 369 7.47 -10.93 5.42
CA THR A 369 8.10 -10.63 6.71
C THR A 369 7.78 -9.22 7.19
N ASN A 370 7.69 -9.04 8.51
CA ASN A 370 7.49 -7.73 9.11
C ASN A 370 8.69 -6.78 8.91
N ALA A 371 9.87 -7.27 8.48
CA ALA A 371 11.01 -6.41 8.16
C ALA A 371 10.78 -5.51 6.93
N LEU A 372 9.79 -5.83 6.09
CA LEU A 372 9.36 -4.98 4.98
C LEU A 372 8.42 -3.84 5.41
N TYR A 373 7.91 -3.88 6.65
CA TYR A 373 6.91 -2.94 7.13
C TYR A 373 7.42 -1.50 7.10
N SER A 374 6.61 -0.62 6.53
CA SER A 374 6.90 0.81 6.44
C SER A 374 5.60 1.61 6.43
N SER A 375 5.40 2.43 7.47
CA SER A 375 4.31 3.42 7.49
C SER A 375 4.48 4.54 6.46
N ALA A 376 5.66 4.67 5.85
CA ALA A 376 5.93 5.62 4.78
C ALA A 376 5.54 5.11 3.39
N ALA A 377 5.49 3.78 3.18
CA ALA A 377 5.25 3.23 1.85
C ALA A 377 3.90 3.66 1.24
N PRO A 378 2.77 3.67 1.98
CA PRO A 378 1.50 4.22 1.47
C PRO A 378 1.58 5.71 1.09
N LEU A 379 2.35 6.49 1.84
CA LEU A 379 2.54 7.92 1.60
C LEU A 379 3.36 8.16 0.33
N ASP A 380 4.42 7.38 0.13
CA ASP A 380 5.31 7.53 -1.01
C ASP A 380 4.60 7.14 -2.33
N ARG A 381 3.76 6.09 -2.32
CA ARG A 381 2.90 5.71 -3.46
C ARG A 381 1.90 6.80 -3.82
N ARG A 382 1.17 7.33 -2.83
CA ARG A 382 0.22 8.42 -3.04
C ARG A 382 0.91 9.68 -3.56
N LEU A 383 2.09 10.00 -3.04
CA LEU A 383 2.89 11.14 -3.52
C LEU A 383 3.28 10.95 -4.99
N LEU A 384 3.79 9.78 -5.38
CA LEU A 384 4.13 9.47 -6.77
C LEU A 384 2.92 9.66 -7.69
N LEU A 385 1.80 9.03 -7.36
CA LEU A 385 0.60 9.12 -8.19
C LEU A 385 0.01 10.54 -8.23
N THR A 386 0.09 11.30 -7.14
CA THR A 386 -0.34 12.71 -7.09
C THR A 386 0.54 13.57 -7.99
N VAL A 387 1.86 13.39 -7.94
CA VAL A 387 2.81 14.10 -8.83
C VAL A 387 2.51 13.81 -10.30
N LEU A 388 2.19 12.56 -10.64
CA LEU A 388 1.79 12.19 -12.00
C LEU A 388 0.40 12.73 -12.36
N ALA A 389 -0.52 12.84 -11.40
CA ALA A 389 -1.87 13.38 -11.62
C ALA A 389 -1.87 14.90 -11.91
N GLU A 390 -0.87 15.63 -11.41
CA GLU A 390 -0.66 17.06 -11.72
C GLU A 390 -0.30 17.29 -13.19
N LEU A 391 0.19 16.27 -13.90
CA LEU A 391 0.40 16.33 -15.35
C LEU A 391 -0.93 16.29 -16.09
N PRO A 392 -1.04 16.91 -17.27
CA PRO A 392 -2.20 16.71 -18.14
C PRO A 392 -2.41 15.21 -18.42
N PRO A 393 -3.65 14.77 -18.69
CA PRO A 393 -3.92 13.39 -19.12
C PRO A 393 -2.98 12.99 -20.27
N GLY A 394 -2.37 11.80 -20.17
CA GLY A 394 -1.35 11.32 -21.11
C GLY A 394 0.08 11.84 -20.89
N GLY A 395 0.30 12.78 -19.97
CA GLY A 395 1.63 13.25 -19.61
C GLY A 395 2.45 12.18 -18.90
N THR A 396 3.69 11.99 -19.34
CA THR A 396 4.62 10.99 -18.80
C THR A 396 5.69 11.61 -17.91
N MET A 397 6.42 10.77 -17.17
CA MET A 397 7.60 11.21 -16.40
C MET A 397 8.61 10.06 -16.28
N ASP A 398 9.89 10.34 -16.50
CA ASP A 398 10.97 9.39 -16.22
C ASP A 398 11.33 9.32 -14.72
N THR A 399 12.06 8.27 -14.31
CA THR A 399 12.45 8.03 -12.91
C THR A 399 13.19 9.21 -12.28
N ALA A 400 14.11 9.84 -13.01
CA ALA A 400 14.91 10.94 -12.48
C ALA A 400 14.05 12.19 -12.22
N THR A 401 13.15 12.50 -13.14
CA THR A 401 12.21 13.62 -13.05
C THR A 401 11.15 13.38 -11.98
N ALA A 402 10.64 12.14 -11.87
CA ALA A 402 9.71 11.74 -10.81
C ALA A 402 10.35 11.88 -9.43
N SER A 403 11.57 11.38 -9.26
CA SER A 403 12.33 11.54 -8.02
C SER A 403 12.54 13.03 -7.71
N ALA A 404 13.00 13.82 -8.68
CA ALA A 404 13.20 15.26 -8.49
C ALA A 404 11.91 16.01 -8.10
N ALA A 405 10.78 15.69 -8.75
CA ALA A 405 9.48 16.29 -8.46
C ALA A 405 8.96 15.89 -7.07
N MET A 406 9.07 14.61 -6.69
CA MET A 406 8.71 14.13 -5.36
C MET A 406 9.60 14.74 -4.28
N LEU A 407 10.92 14.86 -4.52
CA LEU A 407 11.87 15.54 -3.63
C LEU A 407 11.55 17.02 -3.47
N TRP A 408 11.13 17.69 -4.54
CA TRP A 408 10.69 19.08 -4.49
C TRP A 408 9.39 19.23 -3.68
N ARG A 409 8.44 18.31 -3.83
CA ARG A 409 7.17 18.29 -3.09
C ARG A 409 7.30 17.88 -1.63
N ARG A 410 8.27 17.04 -1.28
CA ARG A 410 8.52 16.54 0.08
C ARG A 410 10.02 16.51 0.42
N PRO A 411 10.69 17.67 0.58
CA PRO A 411 12.14 17.71 0.81
C PRO A 411 12.57 16.99 2.09
N ARG A 412 11.69 16.91 3.10
CA ARG A 412 11.96 16.20 4.35
C ARG A 412 12.07 14.68 4.17
N TRP A 413 11.59 14.14 3.06
CA TRP A 413 11.60 12.71 2.77
C TRP A 413 12.78 12.29 1.87
N THR A 414 13.78 13.16 1.72
CA THR A 414 14.88 13.02 0.74
C THR A 414 15.49 11.63 0.64
N ALA A 415 15.81 10.99 1.77
CA ALA A 415 16.52 9.71 1.80
C ALA A 415 15.75 8.57 1.10
N ARG A 416 14.42 8.59 1.12
CA ARG A 416 13.58 7.50 0.57
C ARG A 416 12.92 7.83 -0.76
N LEU A 417 13.08 9.06 -1.26
CA LEU A 417 12.57 9.53 -2.55
C LEU A 417 13.68 9.67 -3.59
N GLN A 418 14.83 9.03 -3.36
CA GLN A 418 15.94 8.97 -4.31
C GLN A 418 15.53 8.20 -5.59
N PRO A 419 16.31 8.29 -6.68
CA PRO A 419 15.95 7.67 -7.96
C PRO A 419 15.68 6.16 -7.86
N GLU A 420 16.53 5.39 -7.17
CA GLU A 420 16.34 3.93 -7.03
C GLU A 420 15.01 3.56 -6.33
N PRO A 421 14.69 4.06 -5.11
CA PRO A 421 13.38 3.84 -4.51
C PRO A 421 12.19 4.31 -5.36
N THR A 422 12.37 5.37 -6.14
CA THR A 422 11.31 5.90 -7.02
C THR A 422 11.08 4.99 -8.22
N ASP A 423 12.16 4.39 -8.75
CA ASP A 423 12.12 3.40 -9.83
C ASP A 423 11.35 2.14 -9.42
N GLU A 424 11.59 1.65 -8.19
CA GLU A 424 10.84 0.54 -7.61
C GLU A 424 9.34 0.86 -7.54
N LEU A 425 8.98 2.06 -7.08
CA LEU A 425 7.57 2.49 -6.99
C LEU A 425 6.92 2.62 -8.37
N LEU A 426 7.66 3.14 -9.37
CA LEU A 426 7.18 3.21 -10.76
C LEU A 426 7.00 1.82 -11.37
N THR A 427 7.92 0.90 -11.08
CA THR A 427 7.84 -0.51 -11.50
C THR A 427 6.63 -1.20 -10.89
N GLU A 428 6.40 -1.03 -9.57
CA GLU A 428 5.20 -1.53 -8.89
C GLU A 428 3.93 -0.90 -9.48
N ALA A 429 3.91 0.42 -9.70
CA ALA A 429 2.75 1.11 -10.26
C ALA A 429 2.42 0.62 -11.68
N HIS A 430 3.43 0.42 -12.54
CA HIS A 430 3.24 -0.16 -13.86
C HIS A 430 2.74 -1.60 -13.77
N ALA A 431 3.33 -2.39 -12.87
CA ALA A 431 2.96 -3.78 -12.61
C ALA A 431 1.48 -3.96 -12.24
N LEU A 432 0.90 -3.00 -11.51
CA LEU A 432 -0.52 -3.00 -11.14
C LEU A 432 -1.47 -2.40 -12.18
N GLY A 433 -0.96 -1.90 -13.31
CA GLY A 433 -1.79 -1.14 -14.26
C GLY A 433 -2.23 0.22 -13.71
N MET A 434 -1.44 0.83 -12.81
CA MET A 434 -1.67 2.22 -12.38
C MET A 434 -1.20 3.22 -13.43
N ILE A 435 -0.15 2.83 -14.17
CA ILE A 435 0.57 3.64 -15.15
C ILE A 435 0.69 2.83 -16.44
N GLY A 436 0.27 3.42 -17.55
CA GLY A 436 0.45 2.87 -18.90
C GLY A 436 1.44 3.74 -19.69
N ARG A 437 2.50 3.12 -20.25
CA ARG A 437 3.53 3.84 -21.04
C ARG A 437 4.13 5.08 -20.33
N GLY A 438 4.28 5.01 -19.00
CA GLY A 438 4.83 6.09 -18.19
C GLY A 438 3.84 7.21 -17.83
N ALA A 439 2.58 7.13 -18.24
CA ALA A 439 1.52 8.07 -17.89
C ALA A 439 0.47 7.44 -16.97
N LEU A 440 -0.12 8.25 -16.10
CA LEU A 440 -1.15 7.82 -15.14
C LEU A 440 -2.44 7.42 -15.87
N ALA A 441 -2.94 6.20 -15.61
CA ALA A 441 -4.17 5.69 -16.20
C ALA A 441 -5.42 6.49 -15.74
N GLY A 442 -6.39 6.64 -16.64
CA GLY A 442 -7.66 7.33 -16.41
C GLY A 442 -8.42 6.85 -15.18
N PRO A 443 -8.64 5.53 -15.00
CA PRO A 443 -9.29 5.00 -13.80
C PRO A 443 -8.59 5.39 -12.49
N ILE A 444 -7.26 5.51 -12.49
CA ILE A 444 -6.50 5.94 -11.30
C ILE A 444 -6.61 7.44 -11.06
N ARG A 445 -6.69 8.27 -12.11
CA ARG A 445 -7.00 9.70 -11.93
C ARG A 445 -8.35 9.88 -11.24
N MET A 446 -9.35 9.10 -11.60
CA MET A 446 -10.67 9.11 -10.94
C MET A 446 -10.57 8.66 -9.47
N LEU A 447 -9.84 7.57 -9.21
CA LEU A 447 -9.62 7.08 -7.85
C LEU A 447 -8.95 8.15 -6.96
N LEU A 448 -7.91 8.83 -7.45
CA LEU A 448 -7.22 9.90 -6.71
C LEU A 448 -8.07 11.15 -6.51
N ALA A 449 -9.00 11.43 -7.43
CA ALA A 449 -9.97 12.50 -7.31
C ALA A 449 -11.11 12.18 -6.32
N GLY A 450 -11.13 10.97 -5.75
CA GLY A 450 -12.17 10.54 -4.80
C GLY A 450 -13.49 10.16 -5.46
N ALA A 451 -13.47 9.73 -6.74
CA ALA A 451 -14.65 9.21 -7.40
C ALA A 451 -15.19 7.95 -6.69
N PRO A 452 -16.51 7.70 -6.73
CA PRO A 452 -17.11 6.44 -6.25
C PRO A 452 -16.43 5.21 -6.86
N GLU A 453 -16.36 4.13 -6.09
CA GLU A 453 -15.78 2.84 -6.53
C GLU A 453 -16.41 2.34 -7.84
N GLU A 454 -17.73 2.45 -7.98
CA GLU A 454 -18.46 2.02 -9.18
C GLU A 454 -17.99 2.73 -10.45
N ASP A 455 -17.67 4.03 -10.35
CA ASP A 455 -17.19 4.84 -11.47
C ASP A 455 -15.77 4.43 -11.88
N VAL A 456 -14.90 4.17 -10.89
CA VAL A 456 -13.52 3.71 -11.11
C VAL A 456 -13.50 2.32 -11.75
N VAL A 457 -14.33 1.40 -11.24
CA VAL A 457 -14.49 0.04 -11.79
C VAL A 457 -15.04 0.10 -13.21
N THR A 458 -16.03 0.95 -13.48
CA THR A 458 -16.59 1.14 -14.83
C THR A 458 -15.55 1.69 -15.80
N ALA A 459 -14.74 2.66 -15.36
CA ALA A 459 -13.66 3.21 -16.18
C ALA A 459 -12.59 2.15 -16.52
N MET A 460 -12.20 1.30 -15.56
CA MET A 460 -11.28 0.19 -15.84
C MET A 460 -11.92 -0.87 -16.74
N ALA A 461 -13.20 -1.19 -16.53
CA ALA A 461 -13.93 -2.12 -17.41
C ALA A 461 -13.95 -1.63 -18.87
N ALA A 462 -14.06 -0.32 -19.11
CA ALA A 462 -13.99 0.26 -20.45
C ALA A 462 -12.57 0.29 -21.04
N ALA A 463 -11.53 0.26 -20.21
CA ALA A 463 -10.13 0.20 -20.64
C ALA A 463 -9.65 -1.23 -20.95
N LEU A 464 -10.23 -2.22 -20.27
CA LEU A 464 -10.00 -3.63 -20.55
C LEU A 464 -10.48 -3.98 -21.97
N PRO A 465 -9.74 -4.81 -22.72
CA PRO A 465 -10.21 -5.31 -24.00
C PRO A 465 -11.54 -6.05 -23.83
N ASP A 466 -12.46 -5.85 -24.79
CA ASP A 466 -13.72 -6.59 -24.82
C ASP A 466 -13.41 -8.11 -24.83
N PRO A 467 -14.06 -8.89 -23.95
CA PRO A 467 -13.95 -10.33 -24.00
C PRO A 467 -14.35 -10.83 -25.39
N ILE A 468 -13.54 -11.73 -25.94
CA ILE A 468 -13.82 -12.34 -27.22
C ILE A 468 -14.52 -13.69 -27.02
N ASP A 469 -15.48 -13.95 -27.89
CA ASP A 469 -16.24 -15.18 -27.95
C ASP A 469 -15.58 -16.22 -28.87
N HIS A 470 -14.30 -16.08 -29.19
CA HIS A 470 -13.67 -16.89 -30.22
C HIS A 470 -12.17 -17.09 -30.05
N PHE A 471 -11.65 -18.09 -30.76
CA PHE A 471 -10.23 -18.42 -30.85
C PHE A 471 -9.85 -18.85 -32.28
N LEU A 472 -8.55 -18.99 -32.53
CA LEU A 472 -8.00 -19.46 -33.80
C LEU A 472 -7.41 -20.86 -33.62
N LEU A 473 -7.86 -21.83 -34.41
CA LEU A 473 -7.38 -23.20 -34.35
C LEU A 473 -6.42 -23.49 -35.50
N GLN A 474 -5.25 -24.05 -35.19
CA GLN A 474 -4.19 -24.39 -36.14
C GLN A 474 -4.17 -25.90 -36.42
N ALA A 475 -3.57 -26.28 -37.56
CA ALA A 475 -3.58 -27.66 -38.05
C ALA A 475 -2.84 -28.65 -37.12
N ASP A 476 -1.93 -28.15 -36.29
CA ASP A 476 -1.16 -28.92 -35.34
C ASP A 476 -1.87 -29.10 -33.99
N LEU A 477 -3.16 -28.74 -33.85
CA LEU A 477 -3.96 -28.78 -32.62
C LEU A 477 -3.61 -27.68 -31.59
N THR A 478 -2.99 -26.60 -32.07
CA THR A 478 -2.75 -25.39 -31.29
C THR A 478 -3.95 -24.45 -31.38
N VAL A 479 -4.39 -23.91 -30.25
CA VAL A 479 -5.45 -22.89 -30.16
C VAL A 479 -4.81 -21.57 -29.75
N VAL A 480 -4.93 -20.55 -30.59
CA VAL A 480 -4.43 -19.20 -30.32
C VAL A 480 -5.60 -18.29 -29.98
N VAL A 481 -5.55 -17.70 -28.80
CA VAL A 481 -6.57 -16.83 -28.24
C VAL A 481 -6.04 -15.39 -28.27
N PRO A 482 -6.54 -14.52 -29.16
CA PRO A 482 -5.96 -13.18 -29.38
C PRO A 482 -6.33 -12.12 -28.32
N GLY A 483 -7.12 -12.47 -27.31
CA GLY A 483 -7.59 -11.57 -26.25
C GLY A 483 -8.27 -12.33 -25.12
N PRO A 484 -8.74 -11.65 -24.06
CA PRO A 484 -9.43 -12.33 -22.96
C PRO A 484 -10.70 -13.03 -23.47
N LEU A 485 -10.87 -14.32 -23.20
CA LEU A 485 -12.10 -15.02 -23.57
C LEU A 485 -13.26 -14.60 -22.64
N GLU A 486 -14.48 -14.65 -23.14
CA GLU A 486 -15.66 -14.71 -22.28
C GLU A 486 -15.51 -15.86 -21.26
N ARG A 487 -15.88 -15.63 -20.00
CA ARG A 487 -15.65 -16.58 -18.89
C ARG A 487 -16.14 -17.99 -19.21
N ASP A 488 -17.38 -18.10 -19.67
CA ASP A 488 -17.99 -19.39 -20.02
C ASP A 488 -17.21 -20.11 -21.13
N LEU A 489 -16.60 -19.38 -22.06
CA LEU A 489 -15.76 -19.94 -23.11
C LEU A 489 -14.36 -20.31 -22.60
N ALA A 490 -13.79 -19.51 -21.70
CA ALA A 490 -12.52 -19.81 -21.04
C ALA A 490 -12.60 -21.11 -20.23
N ASP A 491 -13.65 -21.29 -19.43
CA ASP A 491 -13.89 -22.48 -18.62
C ASP A 491 -14.08 -23.73 -19.50
N GLN A 492 -14.80 -23.56 -20.62
CA GLN A 492 -14.98 -24.59 -21.63
C GLN A 492 -13.68 -24.97 -22.34
N LEU A 493 -12.85 -23.99 -22.67
CA LEU A 493 -11.57 -24.23 -23.33
C LEU A 493 -10.57 -24.90 -22.38
N ALA A 494 -10.52 -24.47 -21.12
CA ALA A 494 -9.65 -25.06 -20.08
C ALA A 494 -10.00 -26.54 -19.81
N THR A 495 -11.27 -26.93 -19.98
CA THR A 495 -11.66 -28.34 -19.85
C THR A 495 -11.12 -29.21 -20.99
N VAL A 496 -11.00 -28.67 -22.21
CA VAL A 496 -10.65 -29.41 -23.44
C VAL A 496 -9.24 -29.13 -23.98
N ALA A 497 -8.45 -28.24 -23.36
CA ALA A 497 -7.10 -27.88 -23.77
C ALA A 497 -6.24 -27.43 -22.57
N ASP A 498 -4.92 -27.46 -22.72
CA ASP A 498 -3.94 -27.03 -21.71
C ASP A 498 -3.18 -25.77 -22.18
N ILE A 499 -2.85 -24.83 -21.30
CA ILE A 499 -2.09 -23.61 -21.67
C ILE A 499 -0.63 -23.98 -21.93
N GLU A 500 -0.11 -23.64 -23.11
CA GLU A 500 1.30 -23.83 -23.49
C GLU A 500 2.12 -22.55 -23.29
N SER A 501 1.55 -21.40 -23.63
CA SER A 501 2.18 -20.09 -23.44
C SER A 501 1.15 -19.01 -23.12
N ALA A 502 1.48 -18.14 -22.18
CA ALA A 502 0.68 -16.96 -21.84
C ALA A 502 1.43 -15.70 -22.27
N GLY A 503 0.74 -14.85 -23.03
CA GLY A 503 1.23 -13.55 -23.50
C GLY A 503 0.08 -12.76 -24.12
N ALA A 504 0.40 -11.76 -24.97
CA ALA A 504 -0.62 -10.95 -25.66
C ALA A 504 -1.64 -11.78 -26.46
N ALA A 505 -1.26 -12.99 -26.88
CA ALA A 505 -2.19 -14.05 -27.27
C ALA A 505 -1.88 -15.30 -26.45
N THR A 506 -2.89 -15.87 -25.80
CA THR A 506 -2.73 -17.12 -25.04
C THR A 506 -2.75 -18.29 -26.02
N VAL A 507 -1.78 -19.19 -25.90
CA VAL A 507 -1.65 -20.37 -26.75
C VAL A 507 -1.98 -21.59 -25.91
N TYR A 508 -2.99 -22.34 -26.34
CA TYR A 508 -3.39 -23.61 -25.75
C TYR A 508 -3.04 -24.77 -26.69
N ARG A 509 -2.85 -25.94 -26.11
CA ARG A 509 -2.60 -27.19 -26.79
C ARG A 509 -3.72 -28.18 -26.51
N ILE A 510 -4.30 -28.76 -27.57
CA ILE A 510 -5.27 -29.85 -27.44
C ILE A 510 -4.53 -31.19 -27.52
N SER A 511 -4.84 -32.08 -26.60
CA SER A 511 -4.29 -33.44 -26.48
C SER A 511 -5.41 -34.48 -26.27
N GLU A 512 -5.10 -35.76 -26.52
CA GLU A 512 -6.02 -36.87 -26.19
C GLU A 512 -6.47 -36.83 -24.72
N GLN A 513 -5.53 -36.51 -23.82
CA GLN A 513 -5.79 -36.43 -22.38
C GLN A 513 -6.76 -35.30 -22.03
N SER A 514 -6.62 -34.14 -22.66
CA SER A 514 -7.54 -33.01 -22.47
C SER A 514 -8.96 -33.31 -22.99
N ILE A 515 -9.10 -34.04 -24.11
CA ILE A 515 -10.42 -34.46 -24.62
C ILE A 515 -11.06 -35.50 -23.69
N ARG A 516 -10.29 -36.48 -23.19
CA ARG A 516 -10.79 -37.47 -22.23
C ARG A 516 -11.27 -36.79 -20.95
N ARG A 517 -10.47 -35.86 -20.40
CA ARG A 517 -10.83 -35.05 -19.22
C ARG A 517 -12.18 -34.37 -19.41
N ALA A 518 -12.44 -33.78 -20.56
CA ALA A 518 -13.74 -33.16 -20.84
C ALA A 518 -14.89 -34.18 -20.85
N LEU A 519 -14.73 -35.37 -21.42
CA LEU A 519 -15.75 -36.43 -21.39
C LEU A 519 -16.02 -36.95 -19.96
N ASP A 520 -15.00 -37.02 -19.12
CA ASP A 520 -15.12 -37.46 -17.72
C ASP A 520 -15.91 -36.47 -16.86
N THR A 521 -15.94 -35.18 -17.25
CA THR A 521 -16.83 -34.17 -16.64
C THR A 521 -18.29 -34.26 -17.12
N GLY A 522 -18.62 -35.26 -17.95
CA GLY A 522 -19.97 -35.50 -18.46
C GLY A 522 -20.29 -34.81 -19.79
N ARG A 523 -19.32 -34.16 -20.44
CA ARG A 523 -19.52 -33.63 -21.80
C ARG A 523 -19.60 -34.75 -22.83
N THR A 524 -20.38 -34.55 -23.86
CA THR A 524 -20.52 -35.46 -25.00
C THR A 524 -19.59 -35.05 -26.15
N ALA A 525 -19.25 -36.00 -27.03
CA ALA A 525 -18.51 -35.70 -28.26
C ALA A 525 -19.16 -34.60 -29.09
N SER A 526 -20.49 -34.62 -29.19
CA SER A 526 -21.27 -33.63 -29.94
C SER A 526 -21.12 -32.23 -29.35
N GLU A 527 -21.10 -32.09 -28.01
CA GLU A 527 -20.90 -30.81 -27.35
C GLU A 527 -19.48 -30.27 -27.56
N ILE A 528 -18.47 -31.15 -27.54
CA ILE A 528 -17.07 -30.77 -27.82
C ILE A 528 -16.90 -30.32 -29.29
N HIS A 529 -17.47 -31.04 -30.26
CA HIS A 529 -17.50 -30.59 -31.66
C HIS A 529 -18.21 -29.25 -31.81
N THR A 530 -19.34 -29.06 -31.12
CA THR A 530 -20.12 -27.81 -31.16
C THR A 530 -19.33 -26.64 -30.60
N LEU A 531 -18.58 -26.83 -29.51
CA LEU A 531 -17.69 -25.82 -28.93
C LEU A 531 -16.69 -25.31 -29.99
N PHE A 532 -15.93 -26.19 -30.62
CA PHE A 532 -14.93 -25.79 -31.63
C PHE A 532 -15.57 -25.22 -32.89
N ALA A 533 -16.68 -25.79 -33.37
CA ALA A 533 -17.36 -25.30 -34.56
C ALA A 533 -17.97 -23.89 -34.35
N ARG A 534 -18.44 -23.59 -33.14
CA ARG A 534 -19.08 -22.31 -32.81
C ARG A 534 -18.08 -21.19 -32.58
N HIS A 535 -16.98 -21.48 -31.88
CA HIS A 535 -16.07 -20.46 -31.37
C HIS A 535 -14.75 -20.35 -32.16
N SER A 536 -14.44 -21.28 -33.08
CA SER A 536 -13.25 -21.14 -33.93
C SER A 536 -13.49 -20.17 -35.10
N LYS A 537 -12.62 -19.18 -35.29
CA LYS A 537 -12.63 -18.31 -36.49
C LYS A 537 -11.91 -18.94 -37.69
N THR A 538 -11.12 -19.99 -37.47
CA THR A 538 -10.52 -20.81 -38.54
C THR A 538 -11.30 -22.13 -38.68
N PRO A 539 -11.26 -22.78 -39.86
CA PRO A 539 -11.86 -24.09 -40.02
C PRO A 539 -11.30 -25.10 -39.02
N VAL A 540 -12.17 -25.92 -38.42
CA VAL A 540 -11.75 -26.99 -37.51
C VAL A 540 -10.93 -28.01 -38.32
N PRO A 541 -9.66 -28.28 -37.96
CA PRO A 541 -8.83 -29.26 -38.64
C PRO A 541 -9.42 -30.66 -38.49
N GLN A 542 -9.38 -31.42 -39.57
CA GLN A 542 -9.91 -32.77 -39.61
C GLN A 542 -9.24 -33.71 -38.58
N GLY A 543 -7.97 -33.46 -38.25
CA GLY A 543 -7.25 -34.18 -37.20
C GLY A 543 -7.90 -34.04 -35.81
N LEU A 544 -8.45 -32.86 -35.48
CA LEU A 544 -9.16 -32.65 -34.22
C LEU A 544 -10.49 -33.41 -34.22
N THR A 545 -11.23 -33.40 -35.34
CA THR A 545 -12.50 -34.13 -35.45
C THR A 545 -12.30 -35.62 -35.21
N TYR A 546 -11.28 -36.22 -35.86
CA TYR A 546 -10.95 -37.63 -35.65
C TYR A 546 -10.56 -37.94 -34.21
N LEU A 547 -9.76 -37.06 -33.58
CA LEU A 547 -9.34 -37.24 -32.19
C LEU A 547 -10.55 -37.28 -31.24
N ILE A 548 -11.52 -36.37 -31.41
CA ILE A 548 -12.72 -36.31 -30.56
C ILE A 548 -13.57 -37.59 -30.69
N ASP A 549 -13.88 -38.01 -31.92
CA ASP A 549 -14.74 -39.17 -32.17
C ASP A 549 -14.11 -40.47 -31.69
N ASP A 550 -12.80 -40.60 -31.88
CA ASP A 550 -12.04 -41.78 -31.48
C ASP A 550 -11.96 -41.92 -29.96
N VAL A 551 -11.74 -40.83 -29.23
CA VAL A 551 -11.76 -40.83 -27.76
C VAL A 551 -13.17 -41.10 -27.21
N ALA A 552 -14.20 -40.49 -27.80
CA ALA A 552 -15.58 -40.65 -27.36
C ALA A 552 -16.15 -42.06 -27.58
N ARG A 553 -15.84 -42.71 -28.71
CA ARG A 553 -16.28 -44.09 -28.99
C ARG A 553 -15.82 -45.10 -27.93
N ARG A 554 -14.69 -44.81 -27.28
CA ARG A 554 -14.10 -45.65 -26.24
C ARG A 554 -14.64 -45.33 -24.83
N HIS A 555 -15.45 -44.29 -24.67
CA HIS A 555 -16.01 -43.82 -23.40
C HIS A 555 -17.36 -44.50 -23.09
N GLY A 556 -17.55 -45.03 -21.87
CA GLY A 556 -18.88 -45.44 -21.35
C GLY A 556 -19.42 -46.86 -21.62
N GLN A 557 -18.62 -47.88 -22.00
CA GLN A 557 -19.10 -49.24 -22.34
C GLN A 557 -19.43 -50.19 -21.14
N LEU A 558 -19.50 -49.71 -19.89
CA LEU A 558 -19.66 -50.51 -18.63
C LEU A 558 -20.86 -50.04 -17.77
N ARG A 559 -21.49 -50.92 -16.97
CA ARG A 559 -22.64 -50.64 -16.05
C ARG A 559 -22.30 -50.76 -14.56
N VAL A 560 -23.01 -50.02 -13.69
CA VAL A 560 -22.67 -49.77 -12.27
C VAL A 560 -23.86 -50.03 -11.33
N GLY A 561 -23.61 -50.58 -10.12
CA GLY A 561 -24.56 -50.72 -9.00
C GLY A 561 -23.96 -50.18 -7.70
N MET A 562 -24.79 -49.88 -6.69
CA MET A 562 -24.36 -49.18 -5.46
C MET A 562 -23.67 -50.12 -4.45
N ALA A 563 -22.38 -49.90 -4.25
CA ALA A 563 -21.61 -50.35 -3.10
C ALA A 563 -20.79 -49.15 -2.60
N ALA A 564 -20.67 -48.96 -1.28
CA ALA A 564 -19.96 -47.79 -0.74
C ALA A 564 -18.45 -47.90 -0.95
N SER A 565 -17.92 -49.13 -0.96
CA SER A 565 -16.52 -49.42 -1.27
C SER A 565 -16.37 -50.73 -2.01
N PHE A 566 -15.29 -50.89 -2.76
CA PHE A 566 -14.86 -52.16 -3.32
C PHE A 566 -13.39 -52.43 -2.96
N ILE A 567 -13.00 -53.70 -3.02
CA ILE A 567 -11.66 -54.19 -2.73
C ILE A 567 -11.24 -55.03 -3.92
N ARG A 568 -10.12 -54.67 -4.55
CA ARG A 568 -9.48 -55.47 -5.60
C ARG A 568 -8.15 -55.99 -5.07
N CYS A 569 -7.85 -57.26 -5.32
CA CYS A 569 -6.62 -57.90 -4.88
C CYS A 569 -6.12 -58.87 -5.95
N GLU A 570 -4.86 -58.74 -6.37
CA GLU A 570 -4.29 -59.56 -7.44
C GLU A 570 -4.06 -61.01 -7.03
N ASP A 571 -3.88 -61.27 -5.72
CA ASP A 571 -3.76 -62.62 -5.16
C ASP A 571 -5.12 -63.10 -4.60
N PRO A 572 -5.80 -64.06 -5.26
CA PRO A 572 -7.07 -64.58 -4.79
C PRO A 572 -6.99 -65.25 -3.41
N ALA A 573 -5.83 -65.81 -3.05
CA ALA A 573 -5.63 -66.45 -1.76
C ALA A 573 -5.54 -65.40 -0.63
N LEU A 574 -4.87 -64.27 -0.89
CA LEU A 574 -4.82 -63.14 0.03
C LEU A 574 -6.20 -62.50 0.23
N LEU A 575 -6.99 -62.33 -0.84
CA LEU A 575 -8.36 -61.84 -0.73
C LEU A 575 -9.24 -62.81 0.06
N ALA A 576 -9.12 -64.12 -0.18
CA ALA A 576 -9.84 -65.14 0.57
C ALA A 576 -9.43 -65.14 2.06
N GLN A 577 -8.16 -64.90 2.37
CA GLN A 577 -7.66 -64.76 3.74
C GLN A 577 -8.26 -63.51 4.42
N ALA A 578 -8.34 -62.37 3.72
CA ALA A 578 -8.99 -61.17 4.23
C ALA A 578 -10.50 -61.39 4.47
N LEU A 579 -11.20 -62.04 3.54
CA LEU A 579 -12.63 -62.39 3.69
C LEU A 579 -12.90 -63.38 4.83
N ALA A 580 -11.92 -64.21 5.20
CA ALA A 580 -12.01 -65.19 6.29
C ALA A 580 -11.52 -64.66 7.65
N SER A 581 -11.02 -63.42 7.73
CA SER A 581 -10.48 -62.85 8.96
C SER A 581 -11.60 -62.47 9.95
N PRO A 582 -11.61 -63.01 11.19
CA PRO A 582 -12.64 -62.68 12.18
C PRO A 582 -12.69 -61.20 12.55
N THR A 583 -11.56 -60.48 12.42
CA THR A 583 -11.45 -59.04 12.66
C THR A 583 -12.16 -58.16 11.63
N LEU A 584 -12.56 -58.71 10.48
CA LEU A 584 -13.18 -57.96 9.38
C LEU A 584 -14.68 -58.26 9.20
N GLU A 585 -15.28 -59.10 10.05
CA GLU A 585 -16.70 -59.49 9.95
C GLU A 585 -17.66 -58.29 9.95
N GLN A 586 -17.33 -57.23 10.70
CA GLN A 586 -18.17 -56.02 10.79
C GLN A 586 -18.24 -55.23 9.48
N LEU A 587 -17.28 -55.42 8.54
CA LEU A 587 -17.22 -54.70 7.26
C LEU A 587 -18.10 -55.31 6.16
N SER A 588 -18.78 -56.44 6.43
CA SER A 588 -19.74 -57.06 5.49
C SER A 588 -19.20 -57.24 4.06
N LEU A 589 -17.95 -57.71 3.94
CA LEU A 589 -17.29 -57.89 2.66
C LEU A 589 -17.96 -59.01 1.83
N ARG A 590 -18.22 -58.75 0.55
CA ARG A 590 -18.86 -59.70 -0.38
C ARG A 590 -18.06 -59.78 -1.68
N ALA A 591 -17.65 -60.98 -2.10
CA ALA A 591 -16.97 -61.18 -3.38
C ALA A 591 -17.91 -60.96 -4.59
N LEU A 592 -17.46 -60.19 -5.58
CA LEU A 592 -18.05 -60.07 -6.92
C LEU A 592 -17.26 -60.86 -7.98
N ALA A 593 -15.97 -61.11 -7.74
CA ALA A 593 -15.09 -61.96 -8.54
C ALA A 593 -13.99 -62.56 -7.62
N PRO A 594 -13.20 -63.56 -8.08
CA PRO A 594 -12.14 -64.17 -7.26
C PRO A 594 -11.07 -63.18 -6.74
N THR A 595 -10.96 -62.02 -7.37
CA THR A 595 -10.02 -60.94 -7.04
C THR A 595 -10.72 -59.63 -6.67
N VAL A 596 -12.05 -59.62 -6.58
CA VAL A 596 -12.84 -58.40 -6.32
C VAL A 596 -13.93 -58.66 -5.29
N ALA A 597 -13.97 -57.85 -4.25
CA ALA A 597 -15.05 -57.81 -3.27
C ALA A 597 -15.64 -56.40 -3.16
N VAL A 598 -16.83 -56.29 -2.60
CA VAL A 598 -17.54 -55.03 -2.31
C VAL A 598 -17.97 -55.00 -0.86
N SER A 599 -18.12 -53.80 -0.31
CA SER A 599 -18.60 -53.53 1.03
C SER A 599 -19.62 -52.38 1.01
N PRO A 600 -20.66 -52.43 1.85
CA PRO A 600 -21.52 -51.28 2.11
C PRO A 600 -20.87 -50.24 3.05
N ALA A 601 -19.71 -50.53 3.65
CA ALA A 601 -18.99 -49.60 4.51
C ALA A 601 -18.17 -48.56 3.70
N PRO A 602 -17.98 -47.32 4.22
CA PRO A 602 -17.16 -46.29 3.58
C PRO A 602 -15.68 -46.69 3.41
N ILE A 603 -15.03 -46.12 2.40
CA ILE A 603 -13.69 -46.53 1.97
C ILE A 603 -12.62 -46.32 3.06
N ALA A 604 -12.78 -45.27 3.88
CA ALA A 604 -11.88 -44.99 5.02
C ALA A 604 -11.92 -46.11 6.08
N ASP A 605 -13.11 -46.59 6.42
CA ASP A 605 -13.31 -47.65 7.42
C ASP A 605 -12.78 -49.00 6.93
N VAL A 606 -12.97 -49.28 5.63
CA VAL A 606 -12.46 -50.50 4.98
C VAL A 606 -10.92 -50.51 4.94
N LEU A 607 -10.29 -49.38 4.60
CA LEU A 607 -8.82 -49.24 4.59
C LEU A 607 -8.24 -49.37 6.01
N ALA A 608 -8.87 -48.75 7.01
CA ALA A 608 -8.44 -48.83 8.39
C ALA A 608 -8.53 -50.26 8.94
N GLY A 609 -9.69 -50.92 8.76
CA GLY A 609 -9.89 -52.29 9.23
C GLY A 609 -8.92 -53.30 8.61
N LEU A 610 -8.68 -53.21 7.30
CA LEU A 610 -7.71 -54.07 6.60
C LEU A 610 -6.27 -53.89 7.12
N ARG A 611 -5.85 -52.66 7.46
CA ARG A 611 -4.54 -52.39 8.09
C ARG A 611 -4.43 -52.99 9.48
N THR A 612 -5.47 -52.84 10.30
CA THR A 612 -5.53 -53.43 11.65
C THR A 612 -5.47 -54.96 11.61
N ALA A 613 -6.05 -55.59 10.59
CA ALA A 613 -5.97 -57.04 10.36
C ALA A 613 -4.62 -57.51 9.76
N GLY A 614 -3.66 -56.60 9.57
CA GLY A 614 -2.30 -56.92 9.11
C GLY A 614 -2.12 -56.90 7.59
N PHE A 615 -3.10 -56.42 6.83
CA PHE A 615 -2.99 -56.26 5.37
C PHE A 615 -2.47 -54.86 5.00
N ALA A 616 -1.99 -54.69 3.77
CA ALA A 616 -1.46 -53.41 3.25
C ALA A 616 -2.30 -52.89 2.07
N PRO A 617 -3.51 -52.34 2.31
CA PRO A 617 -4.40 -51.89 1.25
C PRO A 617 -4.07 -50.47 0.76
N ALA A 618 -4.40 -50.20 -0.50
CA ALA A 618 -4.35 -48.88 -1.12
C ALA A 618 -5.76 -48.46 -1.56
N ALA A 619 -6.07 -47.15 -1.48
CA ALA A 619 -7.36 -46.62 -1.92
C ALA A 619 -7.40 -46.66 -3.45
N GLU A 620 -8.44 -47.22 -4.03
CA GLU A 620 -8.57 -47.41 -5.46
C GLU A 620 -9.90 -46.83 -5.90
N ASP A 621 -9.91 -46.09 -7.00
CA ASP A 621 -11.11 -45.43 -7.48
C ASP A 621 -11.77 -46.40 -8.43
N TRP A 622 -12.95 -46.03 -8.90
CA TRP A 622 -13.68 -46.83 -9.86
C TRP A 622 -12.87 -47.21 -11.12
N SER A 623 -11.75 -46.53 -11.43
CA SER A 623 -10.88 -46.82 -12.58
C SER A 623 -9.81 -47.89 -12.32
N GLY A 624 -9.65 -48.34 -11.08
CA GLY A 624 -8.59 -49.26 -10.71
C GLY A 624 -7.23 -48.58 -10.46
N THR A 625 -7.19 -47.25 -10.65
CA THR A 625 -6.05 -46.42 -10.26
C THR A 625 -6.11 -46.27 -8.76
N ILE A 626 -4.97 -46.39 -8.10
CA ILE A 626 -4.89 -45.98 -6.70
C ILE A 626 -5.29 -44.49 -6.68
N VAL A 627 -6.49 -44.18 -6.17
CA VAL A 627 -6.89 -42.78 -6.01
C VAL A 627 -6.04 -42.24 -4.91
N ASP A 628 -5.54 -41.08 -5.23
CA ASP A 628 -5.35 -40.11 -4.19
C ASP A 628 -6.71 -39.56 -3.80
N LEU A 629 -7.20 -39.93 -2.62
CA LEU A 629 -8.32 -39.25 -1.93
C LEU A 629 -7.86 -37.86 -1.44
N ARG A 630 -7.04 -37.17 -2.24
CA ARG A 630 -6.37 -35.93 -1.88
C ARG A 630 -7.39 -34.81 -1.64
N PRO A 631 -7.08 -33.87 -0.73
CA PRO A 631 -8.04 -32.96 -0.15
C PRO A 631 -8.50 -31.88 -1.15
N LEU A 632 -9.66 -31.25 -0.87
CA LEU A 632 -9.95 -29.90 -1.37
C LEU A 632 -8.71 -29.04 -1.09
N GLY A 633 -8.16 -28.41 -2.12
CA GLY A 633 -6.88 -27.70 -2.00
C GLY A 633 -6.87 -26.80 -0.77
N ALA A 634 -5.81 -26.91 0.01
CA ALA A 634 -5.73 -26.37 1.35
C ALA A 634 -6.20 -24.91 1.43
N ARG A 635 -7.09 -24.64 2.36
CA ARG A 635 -7.50 -23.30 2.78
C ARG A 635 -7.06 -23.07 4.21
N VAL A 636 -6.84 -21.81 4.54
CA VAL A 636 -6.73 -21.35 5.91
C VAL A 636 -7.88 -20.39 6.23
N SER A 637 -8.23 -20.32 7.51
CA SER A 637 -9.24 -19.38 7.97
C SER A 637 -8.83 -17.94 7.64
N THR A 638 -9.75 -17.15 7.10
CA THR A 638 -9.50 -15.72 6.86
C THR A 638 -9.24 -15.03 8.21
N PRO A 639 -8.05 -14.46 8.44
CA PRO A 639 -7.75 -13.83 9.71
C PRO A 639 -8.65 -12.61 9.92
N ILE A 640 -9.19 -12.44 11.13
CA ILE A 640 -9.88 -11.22 11.53
C ILE A 640 -8.82 -10.13 11.79
N HIS A 641 -8.15 -9.65 10.74
CA HIS A 641 -7.13 -8.61 10.89
C HIS A 641 -7.78 -7.22 10.96
N ARG A 642 -7.58 -6.55 12.11
CA ARG A 642 -8.06 -5.18 12.42
C ARG A 642 -7.04 -4.08 12.12
N ARG A 643 -5.91 -4.38 11.47
CA ARG A 643 -4.85 -3.41 11.22
C ARG A 643 -4.76 -3.05 9.73
N THR A 644 -5.81 -2.43 9.21
CA THR A 644 -5.59 -1.46 8.14
C THR A 644 -4.88 -0.27 8.75
N PHE A 645 -3.78 0.18 8.16
CA PHE A 645 -3.25 1.50 8.47
C PHE A 645 -4.30 2.51 8.02
N ARG A 646 -5.19 2.89 8.95
CA ARG A 646 -6.14 3.97 8.69
C ARG A 646 -5.44 5.27 8.96
N HIS A 647 -5.31 6.08 7.92
CA HIS A 647 -5.06 7.49 8.11
C HIS A 647 -6.12 8.05 9.08
N PRO A 648 -5.72 8.75 10.16
CA PRO A 648 -6.68 9.48 10.98
C PRO A 648 -7.43 10.43 10.05
N GLN A 649 -8.73 10.20 9.84
CA GLN A 649 -9.52 11.12 9.04
C GLN A 649 -9.52 12.47 9.78
N ALA A 650 -9.18 13.53 9.04
CA ALA A 650 -9.34 14.88 9.57
C ALA A 650 -10.82 15.07 9.94
N PRO A 651 -11.13 15.77 11.05
CA PRO A 651 -12.51 16.09 11.37
C PRO A 651 -13.14 16.84 10.20
N ASN A 652 -14.39 16.52 9.87
CA ASN A 652 -15.11 17.22 8.83
C ASN A 652 -15.30 18.70 9.20
N GLU A 653 -15.58 19.55 8.21
CA GLU A 653 -15.68 21.00 8.37
C GLU A 653 -16.65 21.41 9.49
N LYS A 654 -17.78 20.72 9.61
CA LYS A 654 -18.75 21.01 10.68
C LYS A 654 -18.20 20.70 12.07
N THR A 655 -17.49 19.58 12.24
CA THR A 655 -16.84 19.22 13.51
C THR A 655 -15.76 20.24 13.86
N LEU A 656 -15.01 20.72 12.86
CA LEU A 656 -14.04 21.81 13.05
C LEU A 656 -14.72 23.10 13.49
N GLY A 657 -15.87 23.44 12.90
CA GLY A 657 -16.70 24.59 13.32
C GLY A 657 -17.13 24.49 14.79
N ALA A 658 -17.56 23.31 15.24
CA ALA A 658 -17.89 23.06 16.64
C ALA A 658 -16.69 23.22 17.58
N ILE A 659 -15.49 22.76 17.18
CA ILE A 659 -14.24 22.99 17.93
C ILE A 659 -13.95 24.49 18.03
N VAL A 660 -14.09 25.24 16.94
CA VAL A 660 -13.88 26.71 16.93
C VAL A 660 -14.89 27.43 17.82
N ALA A 661 -16.16 27.03 17.81
CA ALA A 661 -17.18 27.59 18.70
C ALA A 661 -16.81 27.41 20.18
N VAL A 662 -16.31 26.23 20.58
CA VAL A 662 -15.80 25.97 21.94
C VAL A 662 -14.62 26.90 22.27
N LEU A 663 -13.67 27.08 21.34
CA LEU A 663 -12.51 27.96 21.53
C LEU A 663 -12.91 29.43 21.73
N ARG A 664 -13.99 29.88 21.10
CA ARG A 664 -14.55 31.24 21.25
C ARG A 664 -15.31 31.43 22.55
N GLN A 665 -16.08 30.41 22.97
CA GLN A 665 -16.85 30.47 24.21
C GLN A 665 -15.95 30.58 25.44
N THR A 666 -14.85 29.81 25.49
CA THR A 666 -13.90 29.86 26.62
C THR A 666 -13.09 31.14 26.70
N GLY A 667 -12.87 31.85 25.58
CA GLY A 667 -12.16 33.14 25.54
C GLY A 667 -12.94 34.32 26.12
N ARG A 668 -14.27 34.20 26.30
CA ARG A 668 -15.15 35.28 26.81
C ARG A 668 -15.21 35.39 28.34
N GLY A 669 -14.38 34.67 29.08
CA GLY A 669 -14.28 34.79 30.54
C GLY A 669 -15.50 34.26 31.31
N GLY A 670 -16.28 33.34 30.72
CA GLY A 670 -17.40 32.70 31.39
C GLY A 670 -16.91 31.73 32.48
N ASN A 671 -17.09 32.10 33.75
CA ASN A 671 -17.13 31.12 34.84
C ASN A 671 -18.11 30.02 34.43
N GLY A 672 -17.68 28.76 34.52
CA GLY A 672 -18.42 27.60 34.02
C GLY A 672 -19.86 27.51 34.53
N GLU A 673 -20.80 28.04 33.76
CA GLU A 673 -22.19 27.61 33.83
C GLU A 673 -22.21 26.15 33.44
N ARG A 674 -22.44 25.28 34.43
CA ARG A 674 -22.65 23.86 34.21
C ARG A 674 -23.85 23.72 33.29
N LEU A 675 -23.65 23.09 32.13
CA LEU A 675 -24.74 22.66 31.26
C LEU A 675 -25.75 21.85 32.10
N ASP A 676 -27.03 22.22 32.04
CA ASP A 676 -28.10 21.47 32.72
C ASP A 676 -28.09 20.01 32.22
N PRO A 677 -27.99 19.00 33.11
CA PRO A 677 -28.03 17.60 32.72
C PRO A 677 -29.21 17.23 31.82
N ALA A 678 -30.38 17.87 31.98
CA ALA A 678 -31.53 17.61 31.10
C ALA A 678 -31.29 18.10 29.66
N ALA A 679 -30.70 19.29 29.51
CA ALA A 679 -30.30 19.83 28.22
C ALA A 679 -29.17 18.99 27.57
N ALA A 680 -28.20 18.54 28.38
CA ALA A 680 -27.13 17.65 27.94
C ALA A 680 -27.68 16.32 27.37
N ILE A 681 -28.63 15.70 28.08
CA ILE A 681 -29.31 14.48 27.62
C ILE A 681 -30.03 14.73 26.30
N SER A 682 -30.76 15.84 26.18
CA SER A 682 -31.50 16.17 24.95
C SER A 682 -30.58 16.31 23.74
N LEU A 683 -29.50 17.10 23.86
CA LEU A 683 -28.53 17.32 22.78
C LEU A 683 -27.79 16.04 22.38
N LEU A 684 -27.38 15.23 23.36
CA LEU A 684 -26.68 13.96 23.10
C LEU A 684 -27.60 12.90 22.50
N THR A 685 -28.88 12.90 22.86
CA THR A 685 -29.87 11.98 22.30
C THR A 685 -30.16 12.34 20.85
N ASP A 686 -30.34 13.62 20.55
CA ASP A 686 -30.54 14.11 19.18
C ASP A 686 -29.32 13.80 18.28
N ALA A 687 -28.11 14.00 18.80
CA ALA A 687 -26.89 13.64 18.09
C ALA A 687 -26.76 12.12 17.83
N ALA A 688 -27.21 11.27 18.76
CA ALA A 688 -27.24 9.82 18.56
C ALA A 688 -28.26 9.39 17.49
N VAL A 689 -29.42 10.05 17.45
CA VAL A 689 -30.46 9.79 16.43
C VAL A 689 -30.00 10.22 15.05
N THR A 690 -29.35 11.38 14.94
CA THR A 690 -28.83 11.93 13.68
C THR A 690 -27.48 11.37 13.27
N GLN A 691 -26.88 10.50 14.09
CA GLN A 691 -25.53 9.95 13.92
C GLN A 691 -24.45 11.03 13.70
N SER A 692 -24.61 12.18 14.35
CA SER A 692 -23.71 13.33 14.22
C SER A 692 -22.64 13.33 15.31
N SER A 693 -21.41 13.74 14.97
CA SER A 693 -20.32 13.88 15.96
C SER A 693 -20.48 15.19 16.73
N VAL A 694 -20.23 15.21 18.03
CA VAL A 694 -20.32 16.41 18.88
C VAL A 694 -19.03 16.64 19.67
N VAL A 695 -18.76 17.88 20.05
CA VAL A 695 -17.68 18.23 20.98
C VAL A 695 -18.25 18.34 22.38
N ILE A 696 -17.72 17.53 23.31
CA ILE A 696 -18.09 17.57 24.72
C ILE A 696 -16.94 18.09 25.59
N GLY A 697 -17.28 18.96 26.53
CA GLY A 697 -16.45 19.21 27.70
C GLY A 697 -16.71 18.11 28.73
N TYR A 698 -15.68 17.47 29.26
CA TYR A 698 -15.81 16.35 30.18
C TYR A 698 -14.76 16.43 31.30
N VAL A 699 -15.21 16.30 32.55
CA VAL A 699 -14.34 16.23 33.74
C VAL A 699 -14.21 14.77 34.18
N ASP A 700 -13.00 14.25 34.25
CA ASP A 700 -12.77 12.87 34.67
C ASP A 700 -12.88 12.67 36.20
N ALA A 701 -12.65 11.43 36.68
CA ALA A 701 -12.72 11.12 38.10
C ALA A 701 -11.63 11.79 38.95
N ALA A 702 -10.53 12.20 38.32
CA ALA A 702 -9.43 12.91 38.96
C ALA A 702 -9.65 14.44 38.96
N GLY A 703 -10.78 14.92 38.42
CA GLY A 703 -11.10 16.34 38.32
C GLY A 703 -10.44 17.05 37.14
N VAL A 704 -9.85 16.32 36.20
CA VAL A 704 -9.20 16.90 35.01
C VAL A 704 -10.25 17.18 33.94
N ALA A 705 -10.39 18.44 33.56
CA ALA A 705 -11.26 18.87 32.47
C ALA A 705 -10.61 18.62 31.10
N THR A 706 -11.33 17.98 30.20
CA THR A 706 -10.89 17.64 28.83
C THR A 706 -11.98 17.99 27.82
N GLN A 707 -11.59 18.34 26.58
CA GLN A 707 -12.51 18.43 25.45
C GLN A 707 -12.37 17.16 24.61
N ARG A 708 -13.48 16.63 24.10
CA ARG A 708 -13.51 15.39 23.29
C ARG A 708 -14.50 15.52 22.14
N VAL A 709 -14.07 15.13 20.95
CA VAL A 709 -15.00 14.81 19.85
C VAL A 709 -15.48 13.39 20.07
N VAL A 710 -16.79 13.19 20.11
CA VAL A 710 -17.40 11.86 20.25
C VAL A 710 -18.54 11.70 19.26
N ALA A 711 -18.76 10.48 18.77
CA ALA A 711 -19.93 10.13 17.98
C ALA A 711 -20.91 9.34 18.88
N PRO A 712 -21.98 9.98 19.39
CA PRO A 712 -22.97 9.33 20.24
C PRO A 712 -23.61 8.13 19.55
N VAL A 713 -23.64 7.00 20.26
CA VAL A 713 -24.32 5.78 19.80
C VAL A 713 -25.67 5.65 20.49
N ASN A 714 -25.71 5.90 21.80
CA ASN A 714 -26.92 5.82 22.60
C ASN A 714 -26.76 6.57 23.92
N VAL A 715 -27.88 7.02 24.49
CA VAL A 715 -27.98 7.68 25.79
C VAL A 715 -28.96 6.89 26.67
N ARG A 716 -28.47 6.25 27.74
CA ARG A 716 -29.31 5.47 28.67
C ARG A 716 -28.81 5.58 30.10
N GLY A 717 -29.75 5.67 31.06
CA GLY A 717 -29.42 5.62 32.49
C GLY A 717 -28.47 6.71 32.98
N GLY A 718 -28.49 7.90 32.38
CA GLY A 718 -27.55 8.99 32.73
C GLY A 718 -26.12 8.77 32.19
N GLN A 719 -25.93 7.82 31.28
CA GLN A 719 -24.67 7.57 30.58
C GLN A 719 -24.82 7.73 29.06
N LEU A 720 -23.75 8.22 28.45
CA LEU A 720 -23.56 8.30 27.01
C LEU A 720 -22.61 7.18 26.58
N THR A 721 -23.05 6.29 25.71
CA THR A 721 -22.18 5.39 24.96
C THR A 721 -21.82 6.06 23.64
N ALA A 722 -20.54 6.32 23.38
CA ALA A 722 -20.09 7.01 22.18
C ALA A 722 -18.77 6.45 21.66
N TYR A 723 -18.58 6.48 20.34
CA TYR A 723 -17.27 6.22 19.73
C TYR A 723 -16.35 7.44 19.93
N ASP A 724 -15.16 7.21 20.48
CA ASP A 724 -14.12 8.22 20.68
C ASP A 724 -13.04 8.01 19.60
N PRO A 725 -13.00 8.82 18.52
CA PRO A 725 -12.04 8.67 17.44
C PRO A 725 -10.58 8.74 17.90
N ALA A 726 -10.29 9.54 18.94
CA ALA A 726 -8.94 9.69 19.46
C ALA A 726 -8.45 8.42 20.18
N ALA A 727 -9.38 7.66 20.78
CA ALA A 727 -9.08 6.38 21.41
C ALA A 727 -9.31 5.17 20.48
N GLY A 728 -9.88 5.39 19.30
CA GLY A 728 -10.23 4.34 18.33
C GLY A 728 -11.23 3.31 18.84
N ARG A 729 -12.00 3.61 19.91
CA ARG A 729 -12.90 2.65 20.56
C ARG A 729 -14.16 3.31 21.12
N VAL A 730 -15.20 2.50 21.32
CA VAL A 730 -16.41 2.92 22.05
C VAL A 730 -16.10 3.08 23.53
N ARG A 731 -16.63 4.15 24.14
CA ARG A 731 -16.48 4.49 25.55
C ARG A 731 -17.79 4.93 26.17
N GLU A 732 -17.87 4.82 27.48
CA GLU A 732 -18.97 5.33 28.29
C GLU A 732 -18.55 6.63 28.99
N PHE A 733 -19.45 7.62 28.96
CA PHE A 733 -19.29 8.92 29.59
C PHE A 733 -20.46 9.16 30.55
N ALA A 734 -20.16 9.50 31.80
CA ALA A 734 -21.20 9.86 32.76
C ALA A 734 -21.71 11.28 32.48
N ILE A 735 -23.00 11.44 32.17
CA ILE A 735 -23.54 12.71 31.68
C ILE A 735 -23.44 13.83 32.72
N HIS A 736 -23.53 13.51 34.01
CA HIS A 736 -23.34 14.48 35.10
C HIS A 736 -21.93 15.10 35.16
N ARG A 737 -20.98 14.56 34.39
CA ARG A 737 -19.60 15.07 34.25
C ARG A 737 -19.35 15.78 32.93
N VAL A 738 -20.36 15.85 32.06
CA VAL A 738 -20.34 16.63 30.83
C VAL A 738 -20.60 18.09 31.20
N THR A 739 -19.68 18.97 30.82
CA THR A 739 -19.72 20.40 31.15
C THR A 739 -20.20 21.26 29.98
N SER A 740 -20.11 20.77 28.76
CA SER A 740 -20.63 21.42 27.55
C SER A 740 -20.91 20.37 26.47
N VAL A 741 -21.87 20.65 25.59
CA VAL A 741 -22.15 19.87 24.38
C VAL A 741 -22.31 20.88 23.25
N VAL A 742 -21.45 20.80 22.24
CA VAL A 742 -21.51 21.66 21.05
C VAL A 742 -21.68 20.76 19.84
N ALA A 743 -22.82 20.90 19.17
CA ALA A 743 -23.10 20.20 17.94
C ALA A 743 -22.53 20.97 16.74
N PRO A 744 -22.08 20.26 15.69
CA PRO A 744 -21.81 20.84 14.38
C PRO A 744 -23.12 21.39 13.79
N GLU A 745 -23.21 22.71 13.53
CA GLU A 745 -24.30 23.28 12.71
C GLU A 745 -24.21 22.83 11.24
#